data_AF-A4RYX1-F1
#
_entry.id   AF-A4RYX1-F1
#
_cell.length_a   1.000
_cell.length_b   1.000
_cell.length_c   1.000
_cell.angle_alpha   90.00
_cell.angle_beta   90.00
_cell.angle_gamma   90.00
#
_symmetry.space_group_name_H-M   'P 1'
#
loop_
_entity.id
_entity.type
_entity.pdbx_description
1 polymer ?
#
loop_
_entity_poly.entity_id
_entity_poly.type
_entity_poly.pdbx_seq_one_letter_code
_entity_poly.pdbx_strand_id
1 'polypeptide(L)'
;MFARRRGDGEGKGAREDDGGLTEVERALRDAREASEPGARATRAIDALERDETRMFETWETLTTLEVDLCAVRAALARVGERKRGVFDDDEFERVDAAWTTFEGVLWNSVRQGILAGESGSVGLVRAVRVVAEQEVLDEEFERDALTFEPELDAATNKVINVAPPEPKRWKTKVLEQMSIAVEARLALIAEGFSGLDDKESIEHVVGALDESLVSLAETFDYTIPAFPPEWRVFETVVAPTYHAGVCDLLARLSSSPNTSNGDMVATVKWGQHYFNAMQSLGLDIEITDDAHACSVEYADESNESPPLPYPVGLSTVIETYCDRLRVTISGWTNNLCRVAKSRPPKEDGSGKLWNPSDLDFFRLIADQMMIAIETQSNVFVRQCGRVAAEMITNYASAVADRLGMPSETLSGVPCRTPSRGGHDSAARDAQPVSFETIVAGVNDTRRCRSLAAQTQKTILDALGMKDDVMVREFDHAMHVFNRVHAEARRMISRQVLDDPGLVEVMNTFYGSKVDGPWATGESMTTLLATVEDYLGDTEDWLTAEVAGSVTETLFEYLIELLFILFTKQASVVAPHTAARLEADERALTQSMSVRMSTNKAIGRIARLQNLRGLVCAASPDAFVHEYGVLLGNWPDAGLDCVAAVLSARGDFDKATSRATLERCRDVCITKLAAIAGERPSVGVSAATSVKRSNASGHRRTGSSVSYSAFNRRFKDFGLS
;
A
#
# COMPACT_ATOMS: atom_id res chain seq x y z
N MET A 1 9.60 29.63 103.85
CA MET A 1 9.10 30.44 104.98
C MET A 1 7.58 30.27 105.05
N PHE A 2 7.09 29.83 106.22
CA PHE A 2 5.70 29.73 106.71
C PHE A 2 4.67 28.97 105.82
N ALA A 3 4.45 27.67 106.08
CA ALA A 3 3.46 27.07 107.00
C ALA A 3 2.03 27.04 106.38
N ARG A 4 1.34 25.90 106.26
CA ARG A 4 0.91 25.03 107.38
C ARG A 4 0.43 23.64 106.91
N ARG A 5 0.74 22.66 107.76
CA ARG A 5 0.27 21.26 107.89
C ARG A 5 -1.24 20.95 107.73
N ARG A 6 -1.42 19.70 107.26
CA ARG A 6 -2.28 18.57 107.71
C ARG A 6 -3.76 18.50 107.30
N GLY A 7 -4.11 17.31 106.81
CA GLY A 7 -5.39 16.67 107.04
C GLY A 7 -5.64 15.49 106.10
N ASP A 8 -5.26 14.27 106.52
CA ASP A 8 -5.81 13.03 105.94
C ASP A 8 -7.33 12.99 106.15
N GLY A 9 -8.03 12.49 105.15
CA GLY A 9 -9.46 12.20 105.23
C GLY A 9 -9.89 11.39 104.01
N GLU A 10 -9.95 10.07 104.17
CA GLU A 10 -10.69 9.18 103.28
C GLU A 10 -12.11 9.72 103.09
N GLY A 11 -12.46 10.03 101.86
CA GLY A 11 -13.79 10.49 101.46
C GLY A 11 -14.21 9.75 100.20
N LYS A 12 -15.09 8.77 100.40
CA LYS A 12 -15.87 8.04 99.40
C LYS A 12 -16.23 8.87 98.17
N GLY A 13 -16.16 8.22 97.01
CA GLY A 13 -16.49 8.75 95.71
C GLY A 13 -17.79 9.55 95.66
N ALA A 14 -17.65 10.76 95.14
CA ALA A 14 -18.77 11.53 94.62
C ALA A 14 -19.11 10.97 93.24
N ARG A 15 -20.22 10.22 93.16
CA ARG A 15 -20.95 10.06 91.90
C ARG A 15 -21.49 11.45 91.54
N GLU A 16 -21.06 11.98 90.41
CA GLU A 16 -21.66 13.17 89.81
C GLU A 16 -23.13 12.89 89.46
N ASP A 17 -23.96 13.91 89.64
CA ASP A 17 -25.42 13.93 89.50
C ASP A 17 -25.91 13.37 88.15
N ASP A 18 -26.63 12.25 88.20
CA ASP A 18 -27.23 11.52 87.07
C ASP A 18 -28.67 12.00 86.76
N GLY A 19 -28.98 13.26 87.10
CA GLY A 19 -30.34 13.81 87.15
C GLY A 19 -30.92 14.37 85.85
N GLY A 20 -30.23 14.24 84.72
CA GLY A 20 -30.60 14.93 83.48
C GLY A 20 -30.51 14.13 82.18
N LEU A 21 -30.11 12.86 82.24
CA LEU A 21 -29.96 11.99 81.06
C LEU A 21 -31.17 11.06 80.91
N THR A 22 -31.73 11.00 79.72
CA THR A 22 -32.71 9.99 79.31
C THR A 22 -32.07 8.59 79.36
N GLU A 23 -32.88 7.51 79.47
CA GLU A 23 -32.36 6.14 79.49
C GLU A 23 -31.49 5.81 78.26
N VAL A 24 -31.86 6.37 77.10
CA VAL A 24 -31.10 6.26 75.84
C VAL A 24 -29.75 6.97 75.96
N GLU A 25 -29.70 8.16 76.55
CA GLU A 25 -28.45 8.91 76.75
C GLU A 25 -27.49 8.21 77.74
N ARG A 26 -28.02 7.54 78.78
CA ARG A 26 -27.20 6.74 79.71
C ARG A 26 -26.63 5.49 79.01
N ALA A 27 -27.45 4.79 78.24
CA ALA A 27 -27.01 3.62 77.47
C ALA A 27 -25.95 3.98 76.41
N LEU A 28 -26.07 5.14 75.75
CA LEU A 28 -25.07 5.63 74.79
C LEU A 28 -23.74 5.99 75.47
N ARG A 29 -23.79 6.56 76.70
CA ARG A 29 -22.59 6.84 77.50
C ARG A 29 -21.89 5.57 77.96
N ASP A 30 -22.65 4.58 78.44
CA ASP A 30 -22.08 3.30 78.88
C ASP A 30 -21.46 2.53 77.70
N ALA A 31 -22.11 2.55 76.52
CA ALA A 31 -21.57 1.98 75.29
C ALA A 31 -20.29 2.70 74.82
N ARG A 32 -20.21 4.02 75.02
CA ARG A 32 -19.01 4.83 74.75
C ARG A 32 -17.85 4.44 75.67
N GLU A 33 -18.07 4.43 76.98
CA GLU A 33 -17.02 4.08 77.96
C GLU A 33 -16.51 2.65 77.78
N ALA A 34 -17.36 1.74 77.31
CA ALA A 34 -16.97 0.37 77.00
C ALA A 34 -16.19 0.24 75.67
N SER A 35 -16.47 1.09 74.67
CA SER A 35 -15.88 0.98 73.33
C SER A 35 -14.70 1.92 73.09
N GLU A 36 -14.59 3.07 73.77
CA GLU A 36 -13.54 4.09 73.61
C GLU A 36 -13.10 4.33 72.14
N PRO A 37 -14.04 4.64 71.23
CA PRO A 37 -13.79 4.66 69.78
C PRO A 37 -12.63 5.57 69.36
N GLY A 38 -12.52 6.77 69.95
CA GLY A 38 -11.43 7.70 69.60
C GLY A 38 -10.03 7.20 70.03
N ALA A 39 -9.94 6.54 71.19
CA ALA A 39 -8.67 5.99 71.68
C ALA A 39 -8.28 4.71 70.93
N ARG A 40 -9.24 3.91 70.47
CA ARG A 40 -9.00 2.74 69.60
C ARG A 40 -8.51 3.17 68.22
N ALA A 41 -9.16 4.17 67.61
CA ALA A 41 -8.74 4.72 66.32
C ALA A 41 -7.31 5.29 66.39
N THR A 42 -6.99 6.06 67.44
CA THR A 42 -5.63 6.60 67.63
C THR A 42 -4.60 5.48 67.80
N ARG A 43 -4.89 4.46 68.61
CA ARG A 43 -3.99 3.30 68.81
C ARG A 43 -3.75 2.53 67.52
N ALA A 44 -4.76 2.39 66.66
CA ALA A 44 -4.65 1.71 65.38
C ALA A 44 -3.75 2.47 64.40
N ILE A 45 -3.82 3.80 64.37
CA ILE A 45 -2.92 4.65 63.58
C ILE A 45 -1.48 4.62 64.13
N ASP A 46 -1.31 4.78 65.44
CA ASP A 46 -0.01 4.65 66.12
C ASP A 46 0.70 3.31 65.83
N ALA A 47 -0.08 2.24 65.67
CA ALA A 47 0.43 0.92 65.33
C ALA A 47 0.83 0.85 63.84
N LEU A 48 0.03 1.41 62.95
CA LEU A 48 0.31 1.48 61.52
C LEU A 48 1.57 2.30 61.22
N GLU A 49 1.75 3.46 61.86
CA GLU A 49 2.92 4.31 61.66
C GLU A 49 4.24 3.63 62.07
N ARG A 50 4.18 2.70 63.03
CA ARG A 50 5.35 1.91 63.47
C ARG A 50 5.59 0.68 62.60
N ASP A 51 4.56 0.17 61.95
CA ASP A 51 4.58 -1.09 61.22
C ASP A 51 3.51 -1.12 60.11
N GLU A 52 3.96 -0.88 58.87
CA GLU A 52 3.12 -0.88 57.68
C GLU A 52 2.46 -2.25 57.39
N THR A 53 2.93 -3.35 58.00
CA THR A 53 2.28 -4.66 57.83
C THR A 53 0.90 -4.72 58.46
N ARG A 54 0.58 -3.78 59.37
CA ARG A 54 -0.69 -3.68 60.08
C ARG A 54 -1.78 -2.94 59.31
N MET A 55 -1.54 -2.55 58.06
CA MET A 55 -2.48 -1.80 57.24
C MET A 55 -3.89 -2.43 57.19
N PHE A 56 -3.96 -3.75 57.05
CA PHE A 56 -5.24 -4.48 57.03
C PHE A 56 -5.95 -4.46 58.39
N GLU A 57 -5.22 -4.70 59.49
CA GLU A 57 -5.77 -4.69 60.85
C GLU A 57 -6.29 -3.30 61.25
N THR A 58 -5.57 -2.25 60.84
CA THR A 58 -5.99 -0.86 61.06
C THR A 58 -7.25 -0.53 60.25
N TRP A 59 -7.34 -0.95 58.98
CA TRP A 59 -8.57 -0.81 58.19
C TRP A 59 -9.76 -1.52 58.85
N GLU A 60 -9.61 -2.79 59.21
CA GLU A 60 -10.68 -3.58 59.85
C GLU A 60 -11.19 -2.91 61.15
N THR A 61 -10.26 -2.40 61.96
CA THR A 61 -10.58 -1.66 63.19
C THR A 61 -11.35 -0.38 62.89
N LEU A 62 -10.90 0.43 61.92
CA LEU A 62 -11.56 1.68 61.57
C LEU A 62 -12.93 1.47 60.91
N THR A 63 -13.08 0.44 60.06
CA THR A 63 -14.35 0.06 59.44
C THR A 63 -15.36 -0.40 60.47
N THR A 64 -14.95 -1.23 61.43
CA THR A 64 -15.82 -1.66 62.54
C THR A 64 -16.29 -0.44 63.35
N LEU A 65 -15.36 0.47 63.68
CA LEU A 65 -15.69 1.71 64.39
C LEU A 65 -16.64 2.60 63.57
N GLU A 66 -16.47 2.70 62.25
CA GLU A 66 -17.33 3.48 61.38
C GLU A 66 -18.78 2.94 61.37
N VAL A 67 -18.95 1.63 61.23
CA VAL A 67 -20.27 0.97 61.27
C VAL A 67 -20.94 1.16 62.64
N ASP A 68 -20.21 0.92 63.73
CA ASP A 68 -20.71 1.10 65.10
C ASP A 68 -21.13 2.56 65.35
N LEU A 69 -20.31 3.51 64.89
CA LEU A 69 -20.57 4.94 65.07
C LEU A 69 -21.65 5.47 64.14
N CYS A 70 -21.91 4.83 63.00
CA CYS A 70 -23.01 5.21 62.10
C CYS A 70 -24.36 5.12 62.82
N ALA A 71 -24.59 4.03 63.56
CA ALA A 71 -25.80 3.86 64.37
C ALA A 71 -25.91 4.91 65.49
N VAL A 72 -24.78 5.25 66.11
CA VAL A 72 -24.70 6.28 67.16
C VAL A 72 -24.96 7.68 66.61
N ARG A 73 -24.36 8.05 65.47
CA ARG A 73 -24.58 9.33 64.77
C ARG A 73 -26.05 9.48 64.37
N ALA A 74 -26.66 8.42 63.83
CA ALA A 74 -28.08 8.40 63.50
C ALA A 74 -28.98 8.53 64.73
N ALA A 75 -28.62 7.92 65.87
CA ALA A 75 -29.36 8.05 67.12
C ALA A 75 -29.26 9.48 67.71
N LEU A 76 -28.07 10.08 67.70
CA LEU A 76 -27.85 11.44 68.20
C LEU A 76 -28.57 12.50 67.35
N ALA A 77 -28.59 12.34 66.02
CA ALA A 77 -29.34 13.22 65.11
C ALA A 77 -30.87 13.23 65.39
N ARG A 78 -31.42 12.13 65.93
CA ARG A 78 -32.84 12.02 66.29
C ARG A 78 -33.21 12.83 67.54
N VAL A 79 -32.30 12.93 68.51
CA VAL A 79 -32.50 13.54 69.84
C VAL A 79 -32.43 15.08 69.81
N GLY A 80 -31.82 15.67 68.77
CA GLY A 80 -31.79 17.13 68.55
C GLY A 80 -30.68 17.86 69.31
N GLU A 81 -30.22 18.99 68.75
CA GLU A 81 -29.00 19.76 69.09
C GLU A 81 -28.84 20.32 70.53
N ARG A 82 -29.55 19.83 71.55
CA ARG A 82 -29.38 20.35 72.92
C ARG A 82 -29.26 19.26 73.97
N LYS A 83 -28.10 18.59 73.94
CA LYS A 83 -27.23 18.26 75.10
C LYS A 83 -25.91 17.67 74.58
N ARG A 84 -25.04 18.55 74.08
CA ARG A 84 -23.61 18.27 73.85
C ARG A 84 -23.02 17.74 75.17
N GLY A 85 -22.46 16.53 75.19
CA GLY A 85 -21.87 15.90 76.40
C GLY A 85 -22.25 14.44 76.69
N VAL A 86 -22.94 13.74 75.79
CA VAL A 86 -23.13 12.27 75.85
C VAL A 86 -22.09 11.56 74.98
N PHE A 87 -21.85 12.10 73.78
CA PHE A 87 -20.68 11.89 72.94
C PHE A 87 -20.06 13.27 72.71
N ASP A 88 -18.74 13.40 72.84
CA ASP A 88 -18.04 14.67 72.55
C ASP A 88 -17.69 14.69 71.06
N ASP A 89 -17.91 15.83 70.38
CA ASP A 89 -17.58 15.98 68.96
C ASP A 89 -16.10 15.63 68.70
N ASP A 90 -15.22 15.94 69.67
CA ASP A 90 -13.81 15.55 69.72
C ASP A 90 -13.55 14.07 69.44
N GLU A 91 -14.45 13.16 69.81
CA GLU A 91 -14.27 11.72 69.64
C GLU A 91 -14.62 11.26 68.23
N PHE A 92 -15.67 11.84 67.62
CA PHE A 92 -15.95 11.67 66.20
C PHE A 92 -14.85 12.28 65.35
N GLU A 93 -14.38 13.48 65.72
CA GLU A 93 -13.27 14.16 65.05
C GLU A 93 -11.98 13.33 65.09
N ARG A 94 -11.68 12.62 66.19
CA ARG A 94 -10.51 11.71 66.26
C ARG A 94 -10.63 10.52 65.33
N VAL A 95 -11.81 9.93 65.19
CA VAL A 95 -12.04 8.80 64.26
C VAL A 95 -11.98 9.28 62.81
N ASP A 96 -12.58 10.43 62.50
CA ASP A 96 -12.53 11.04 61.16
C ASP A 96 -11.08 11.46 60.80
N ALA A 97 -10.31 11.98 61.75
CA ALA A 97 -8.89 12.28 61.58
C ALA A 97 -8.04 11.01 61.40
N ALA A 98 -8.37 9.92 62.11
CA ALA A 98 -7.72 8.63 61.92
C ALA A 98 -7.99 8.06 60.52
N TRP A 99 -9.23 8.14 60.03
CA TRP A 99 -9.58 7.77 58.65
C TRP A 99 -8.82 8.60 57.61
N THR A 100 -8.74 9.92 57.81
CA THR A 100 -7.96 10.81 56.92
C THR A 100 -6.48 10.42 56.88
N THR A 101 -5.91 10.07 58.03
CA THR A 101 -4.51 9.65 58.14
C THR A 101 -4.30 8.28 57.49
N PHE A 102 -5.19 7.33 57.74
CA PHE A 102 -5.17 6.00 57.13
C PHE A 102 -5.22 6.07 55.61
N GLU A 103 -6.18 6.83 55.05
CA GLU A 103 -6.28 7.04 53.61
C GLU A 103 -5.01 7.69 53.05
N GLY A 104 -4.43 8.67 53.76
CA GLY A 104 -3.15 9.27 53.38
C GLY A 104 -2.03 8.24 53.21
N VAL A 105 -1.90 7.32 54.17
CA VAL A 105 -0.91 6.22 54.13
C VAL A 105 -1.23 5.22 53.02
N LEU A 106 -2.49 4.80 52.90
CA LEU A 106 -2.95 3.87 51.86
C LEU A 106 -2.63 4.41 50.46
N TRP A 107 -3.07 5.63 50.15
CA TRP A 107 -2.87 6.23 48.82
C TRP A 107 -1.39 6.56 48.55
N ASN A 108 -0.60 6.84 49.59
CA ASN A 108 0.84 6.95 49.43
C ASN A 108 1.47 5.60 49.06
N SER A 109 1.10 4.52 49.75
CA SER A 109 1.58 3.17 49.43
C SER A 109 1.20 2.75 48.00
N VAL A 110 -0.04 3.04 47.58
CA VAL A 110 -0.49 2.81 46.19
C VAL A 110 0.38 3.59 45.20
N ARG A 111 0.56 4.91 45.39
CA ARG A 111 1.36 5.75 44.46
C ARG A 111 2.83 5.34 44.38
N GLN A 112 3.45 4.96 45.50
CA GLN A 112 4.84 4.49 45.51
C GLN A 112 4.99 3.09 44.90
N GLY A 113 3.95 2.26 44.97
CA GLY A 113 4.00 0.87 44.49
C GLY A 113 3.72 0.68 43.01
N ILE A 114 2.86 1.51 42.41
CA ILE A 114 2.29 1.32 41.06
C ILE A 114 3.34 1.12 39.94
N LEU A 115 4.46 1.85 39.93
CA LEU A 115 5.51 1.72 38.88
C LEU A 115 6.91 1.46 39.45
N ALA A 116 7.01 0.96 40.68
CA ALA A 116 8.29 0.67 41.34
C ALA A 116 8.80 -0.76 41.10
N GLY A 117 8.10 -1.54 40.27
CA GLY A 117 8.44 -2.93 39.95
C GLY A 117 8.51 -3.82 41.19
N GLU A 118 9.49 -4.72 41.22
CA GLU A 118 9.68 -5.68 42.32
C GLU A 118 9.74 -5.00 43.69
N SER A 119 10.44 -3.86 43.79
CA SER A 119 10.67 -3.15 45.06
C SER A 119 9.41 -2.56 45.69
N GLY A 120 8.40 -2.22 44.89
CA GLY A 120 7.13 -1.66 45.34
C GLY A 120 6.01 -2.68 45.52
N SER A 121 6.17 -3.88 44.96
CA SER A 121 5.12 -4.92 44.88
C SER A 121 4.55 -5.30 46.26
N VAL A 122 5.39 -5.44 47.28
CA VAL A 122 4.98 -5.89 48.62
C VAL A 122 4.06 -4.88 49.32
N GLY A 123 4.40 -3.58 49.24
CA GLY A 123 3.56 -2.51 49.78
C GLY A 123 2.26 -2.35 49.00
N LEU A 124 2.33 -2.55 47.69
CA LEU A 124 1.16 -2.49 46.81
C LEU A 124 0.18 -3.63 47.10
N VAL A 125 0.64 -4.88 47.27
CA VAL A 125 -0.21 -6.01 47.63
C VAL A 125 -0.99 -5.74 48.92
N ARG A 126 -0.35 -5.14 49.93
CA ARG A 126 -1.03 -4.79 51.20
C ARG A 126 -2.13 -3.75 50.98
N ALA A 127 -1.82 -2.70 50.22
CA ALA A 127 -2.75 -1.63 49.92
C ALA A 127 -3.93 -2.12 49.06
N VAL A 128 -3.65 -2.87 47.99
CA VAL A 128 -4.67 -3.40 47.09
C VAL A 128 -5.53 -4.46 47.78
N ARG A 129 -4.99 -5.25 48.71
CA ARG A 129 -5.79 -6.14 49.55
C ARG A 129 -6.85 -5.38 50.34
N VAL A 130 -6.48 -4.26 50.98
CA VAL A 130 -7.44 -3.41 51.69
C VAL A 130 -8.52 -2.89 50.73
N VAL A 131 -8.13 -2.46 49.54
CA VAL A 131 -9.08 -1.97 48.53
C VAL A 131 -10.02 -3.08 48.09
N ALA A 132 -9.51 -4.27 47.77
CA ALA A 132 -10.34 -5.40 47.34
C ALA A 132 -11.37 -5.80 48.41
N GLU A 133 -10.97 -5.82 49.67
CA GLU A 133 -11.85 -6.15 50.80
C GLU A 133 -12.86 -5.02 51.07
N GLN A 134 -12.48 -3.76 50.85
CA GLN A 134 -13.44 -2.65 50.86
C GLN A 134 -14.46 -2.76 49.72
N GLU A 135 -14.09 -3.21 48.52
CA GLU A 135 -15.05 -3.40 47.42
C GLU A 135 -16.06 -4.51 47.74
N VAL A 136 -15.63 -5.61 48.38
CA VAL A 136 -16.55 -6.67 48.84
C VAL A 136 -17.55 -6.12 49.86
N LEU A 137 -17.08 -5.28 50.79
CA LEU A 137 -17.93 -4.61 51.78
C LEU A 137 -18.89 -3.59 51.11
N ASP A 138 -18.40 -2.84 50.12
CA ASP A 138 -19.22 -1.90 49.36
C ASP A 138 -20.33 -2.62 48.59
N GLU A 139 -20.06 -3.80 48.01
CA GLU A 139 -21.09 -4.65 47.39
C GLU A 139 -22.13 -5.16 48.41
N GLU A 140 -21.72 -5.42 49.66
CA GLU A 140 -22.64 -5.73 50.76
C GLU A 140 -23.53 -4.53 51.10
N PHE A 141 -22.94 -3.35 51.27
CA PHE A 141 -23.68 -2.12 51.57
C PHE A 141 -24.65 -1.75 50.45
N GLU A 142 -24.26 -1.92 49.18
CA GLU A 142 -25.14 -1.68 48.04
C GLU A 142 -26.32 -2.68 48.02
N ARG A 143 -26.09 -3.96 48.34
CA ARG A 143 -27.18 -4.95 48.49
C ARG A 143 -28.11 -4.59 49.64
N ASP A 144 -27.56 -4.24 50.80
CA ASP A 144 -28.35 -3.86 51.96
C ASP A 144 -29.17 -2.59 51.67
N ALA A 145 -28.60 -1.61 50.96
CA ALA A 145 -29.27 -0.38 50.57
C ALA A 145 -30.47 -0.63 49.63
N LEU A 146 -30.35 -1.59 48.71
CA LEU A 146 -31.46 -1.98 47.83
C LEU A 146 -32.61 -2.65 48.59
N THR A 147 -32.31 -3.33 49.71
CA THR A 147 -33.31 -3.99 50.56
C THR A 147 -33.77 -3.16 51.75
N PHE A 148 -33.20 -1.96 51.93
CA PHE A 148 -33.47 -1.10 53.08
C PHE A 148 -34.87 -0.47 52.98
N GLU A 149 -35.76 -0.85 53.90
CA GLU A 149 -37.06 -0.20 54.09
C GLU A 149 -37.02 0.72 55.32
N PRO A 150 -37.28 2.03 55.19
CA PRO A 150 -37.21 2.95 56.32
C PRO A 150 -38.35 2.70 57.31
N GLU A 151 -38.01 2.36 58.55
CA GLU A 151 -38.97 2.19 59.64
C GLU A 151 -39.21 3.54 60.32
N LEU A 152 -40.47 3.99 60.36
CA LEU A 152 -40.84 5.28 60.95
C LEU A 152 -41.34 5.13 62.39
N ASP A 153 -40.88 6.03 63.26
CA ASP A 153 -41.40 6.18 64.61
C ASP A 153 -42.82 6.73 64.59
N ALA A 154 -43.77 5.99 65.16
CA ALA A 154 -45.19 6.34 65.14
C ALA A 154 -45.51 7.67 65.85
N ALA A 155 -44.64 8.17 66.74
CA ALA A 155 -44.85 9.40 67.50
C ALA A 155 -44.13 10.62 66.89
N THR A 156 -42.97 10.42 66.27
CA THR A 156 -42.09 11.50 65.78
C THR A 156 -41.98 11.55 64.25
N ASN A 157 -42.49 10.54 63.55
CA ASN A 157 -42.42 10.37 62.09
C ASN A 157 -40.98 10.44 61.53
N LYS A 158 -40.00 10.07 62.36
CA LYS A 158 -38.57 9.99 61.99
C LYS A 158 -38.17 8.54 61.75
N VAL A 159 -37.23 8.32 60.84
CA VAL A 159 -36.67 6.98 60.56
C VAL A 159 -35.91 6.47 61.79
N ILE A 160 -36.19 5.24 62.23
CA ILE A 160 -35.64 4.61 63.45
C ILE A 160 -34.48 3.66 63.13
N ASN A 161 -34.58 2.94 62.02
CA ASN A 161 -33.52 2.05 61.54
C ASN A 161 -32.41 2.85 60.81
N VAL A 162 -31.22 2.30 60.79
CA VAL A 162 -30.01 2.97 60.28
C VAL A 162 -29.82 2.53 58.84
N ALA A 163 -29.73 3.49 57.92
CA ALA A 163 -29.38 3.19 56.54
C ALA A 163 -27.95 2.64 56.48
N PRO A 164 -27.66 1.69 55.58
CA PRO A 164 -26.30 1.21 55.38
C PRO A 164 -25.37 2.36 54.96
N PRO A 165 -24.06 2.29 55.29
CA PRO A 165 -23.08 3.29 54.86
C PRO A 165 -23.03 3.44 53.34
N GLU A 166 -22.65 4.63 52.86
CA GLU A 166 -22.40 4.83 51.43
C GLU A 166 -21.14 4.07 50.98
N PRO A 167 -21.18 3.39 49.82
CA PRO A 167 -20.03 2.64 49.31
C PRO A 167 -18.89 3.59 48.92
N LYS A 168 -17.65 3.23 49.27
CA LYS A 168 -16.47 4.07 49.06
C LYS A 168 -15.89 3.99 47.64
N ARG A 169 -16.07 2.86 46.95
CA ARG A 169 -15.68 2.61 45.53
C ARG A 169 -14.20 2.92 45.26
N TRP A 170 -13.34 2.43 46.13
CA TRP A 170 -11.89 2.66 46.07
C TRP A 170 -11.22 2.03 44.86
N LYS A 171 -11.80 1.00 44.23
CA LYS A 171 -11.30 0.42 42.98
C LYS A 171 -11.15 1.49 41.90
N THR A 172 -12.20 2.28 41.65
CA THR A 172 -12.17 3.36 40.64
C THR A 172 -11.01 4.33 40.90
N LYS A 173 -10.80 4.69 42.16
CA LYS A 173 -9.72 5.59 42.57
C LYS A 173 -8.34 4.97 42.36
N VAL A 174 -8.15 3.69 42.68
CA VAL A 174 -6.87 3.00 42.42
C VAL A 174 -6.58 2.93 40.91
N LEU A 175 -7.58 2.58 40.09
CA LEU A 175 -7.43 2.52 38.64
C LEU A 175 -7.11 3.90 38.04
N GLU A 176 -7.70 4.97 38.57
CA GLU A 176 -7.36 6.35 38.19
C GLU A 176 -5.92 6.71 38.58
N GLN A 177 -5.47 6.38 39.79
CA GLN A 177 -4.07 6.59 40.20
C GLN A 177 -3.08 5.83 39.31
N MET A 178 -3.47 4.63 38.83
CA MET A 178 -2.68 3.85 37.88
C MET A 178 -2.54 4.59 36.54
N SER A 179 -3.66 5.09 35.97
CA SER A 179 -3.61 5.87 34.72
C SER A 179 -2.72 7.10 34.86
N ILE A 180 -2.90 7.88 35.94
CA ILE A 180 -2.12 9.09 36.21
C ILE A 180 -0.62 8.78 36.31
N ALA A 181 -0.25 7.68 36.95
CA ALA A 181 1.16 7.30 37.08
C ALA A 181 1.80 6.94 35.72
N VAL A 182 1.07 6.19 34.88
CA VAL A 182 1.52 5.83 33.53
C VAL A 182 1.64 7.08 32.65
N GLU A 183 0.63 7.96 32.68
CA GLU A 183 0.63 9.24 31.94
C GLU A 183 1.78 10.14 32.38
N ALA A 184 2.00 10.30 33.68
CA ALA A 184 3.07 11.14 34.21
C ALA A 184 4.45 10.65 33.76
N ARG A 185 4.66 9.33 33.69
CA ARG A 185 5.90 8.75 33.20
C ARG A 185 6.16 9.08 31.73
N LEU A 186 5.15 8.91 30.88
CA LEU A 186 5.27 9.23 29.44
C LEU A 186 5.39 10.74 29.20
N ALA A 187 4.74 11.55 30.04
CA ALA A 187 4.86 13.01 29.99
C ALA A 187 6.30 13.47 30.27
N LEU A 188 7.03 12.84 31.19
CA LEU A 188 8.44 13.15 31.45
C LEU A 188 9.34 12.87 30.22
N ILE A 189 9.06 11.79 29.50
CA ILE A 189 9.75 11.49 28.23
C ILE A 189 9.44 12.57 27.18
N ALA A 190 8.17 13.00 27.12
CA ALA A 190 7.72 14.05 26.21
C ALA A 190 8.27 15.44 26.57
N GLU A 191 8.54 15.75 27.85
CA GLU A 191 9.19 17.00 28.26
C GLU A 191 10.64 17.07 27.78
N GLY A 192 11.37 15.94 27.85
CA GLY A 192 12.72 15.81 27.31
C GLY A 192 12.83 16.11 25.81
N PHE A 193 11.74 15.93 25.06
CA PHE A 193 11.65 16.27 23.63
C PHE A 193 11.68 17.78 23.34
N SER A 194 11.26 18.62 24.30
CA SER A 194 11.07 20.06 24.08
C SER A 194 12.32 20.93 24.33
N GLY A 195 13.41 20.33 24.85
CA GLY A 195 14.54 21.06 25.45
C GLY A 195 15.91 20.94 24.78
N LEU A 196 16.04 20.25 23.64
CA LEU A 196 17.34 19.99 22.97
C LEU A 196 17.27 20.35 21.49
N ASP A 197 18.39 20.81 20.92
CA ASP A 197 18.55 21.04 19.48
C ASP A 197 18.09 19.80 18.69
N ASP A 198 17.30 20.03 17.63
CA ASP A 198 16.33 19.08 17.03
C ASP A 198 16.85 17.71 16.54
N LYS A 199 18.16 17.45 16.55
CA LYS A 199 18.74 16.15 16.13
C LYS A 199 19.12 15.24 17.28
N GLU A 200 19.59 15.76 18.40
CA GLU A 200 19.90 14.92 19.56
C GLU A 200 18.60 14.43 20.23
N SER A 201 17.47 15.11 20.01
CA SER A 201 16.20 14.82 20.69
C SER A 201 15.55 13.49 20.32
N ILE A 202 15.59 13.04 19.06
CA ILE A 202 14.81 11.86 18.63
C ILE A 202 15.45 10.54 19.06
N GLU A 203 16.77 10.37 18.91
CA GLU A 203 17.47 9.17 19.38
C GLU A 203 17.33 9.01 20.90
N HIS A 204 17.43 10.11 21.66
CA HIS A 204 17.22 10.11 23.09
C HIS A 204 15.78 9.74 23.48
N VAL A 205 14.78 10.22 22.74
CA VAL A 205 13.36 9.88 22.98
C VAL A 205 13.07 8.42 22.66
N VAL A 206 13.59 7.90 21.56
CA VAL A 206 13.47 6.48 21.21
C VAL A 206 14.15 5.60 22.26
N GLY A 207 15.33 6.00 22.75
CA GLY A 207 16.01 5.31 23.85
C GLY A 207 15.22 5.33 25.15
N ALA A 208 14.67 6.48 25.54
CA ALA A 208 13.83 6.62 26.73
C ALA A 208 12.53 5.81 26.62
N LEU A 209 11.97 5.72 25.42
CA LEU A 209 10.83 4.84 25.14
C LEU A 209 11.18 3.36 25.28
N ASP A 210 12.35 2.92 24.84
CA ASP A 210 12.82 1.54 25.06
C ASP A 210 12.99 1.24 26.56
N GLU A 211 13.58 2.15 27.33
CA GLU A 211 13.66 2.01 28.80
C GLU A 211 12.26 1.94 29.44
N SER A 212 11.32 2.70 28.90
CA SER A 212 9.92 2.66 29.32
C SER A 212 9.25 1.33 29.01
N LEU A 213 9.57 0.67 27.89
CA LEU A 213 9.07 -0.67 27.57
C LEU A 213 9.58 -1.74 28.54
N VAL A 214 10.85 -1.65 28.94
CA VAL A 214 11.41 -2.56 29.97
C VAL A 214 10.61 -2.42 31.26
N SER A 215 10.30 -1.20 31.67
CA SER A 215 9.54 -0.98 32.89
C SER A 215 8.06 -1.32 32.78
N LEU A 216 7.48 -1.26 31.57
CA LEU A 216 6.14 -1.79 31.32
C LEU A 216 6.12 -3.31 31.54
N ALA A 217 7.14 -4.03 31.08
CA ALA A 217 7.29 -5.47 31.35
C ALA A 217 7.48 -5.76 32.85
N GLU A 218 8.30 -4.99 33.57
CA GLU A 218 8.41 -5.11 35.03
C GLU A 218 7.07 -4.83 35.74
N THR A 219 6.30 -3.86 35.25
CA THR A 219 4.96 -3.57 35.78
C THR A 219 4.05 -4.79 35.55
N PHE A 220 4.09 -5.39 34.37
CA PHE A 220 3.35 -6.61 34.06
C PHE A 220 3.72 -7.79 34.97
N ASP A 221 5.02 -7.99 35.23
CA ASP A 221 5.52 -9.14 36.01
C ASP A 221 5.36 -8.98 37.53
N TYR A 222 5.49 -7.76 38.07
CA TYR A 222 5.58 -7.53 39.52
C TYR A 222 4.44 -6.69 40.09
N THR A 223 3.92 -5.73 39.33
CA THR A 223 2.86 -4.83 39.80
C THR A 223 1.47 -5.40 39.53
N ILE A 224 1.22 -5.90 38.32
CA ILE A 224 -0.11 -6.42 37.93
C ILE A 224 -0.56 -7.59 38.82
N PRO A 225 0.30 -8.55 39.24
CA PRO A 225 -0.12 -9.62 40.14
C PRO A 225 -0.55 -9.18 41.54
N ALA A 226 -0.30 -7.91 41.92
CA ALA A 226 -0.80 -7.37 43.18
C ALA A 226 -2.31 -7.08 43.14
N PHE A 227 -2.91 -7.03 41.96
CA PHE A 227 -4.33 -6.78 41.75
C PHE A 227 -5.14 -8.07 41.61
N PRO A 228 -6.43 -8.06 42.02
CA PRO A 228 -7.32 -9.16 41.73
C PRO A 228 -7.41 -9.41 40.21
N PRO A 229 -7.26 -10.66 39.73
CA PRO A 229 -7.18 -10.97 38.31
C PRO A 229 -8.45 -10.60 37.54
N GLU A 230 -9.62 -10.65 38.18
CA GLU A 230 -10.89 -10.23 37.62
C GLU A 230 -10.96 -8.74 37.26
N TRP A 231 -10.05 -7.91 37.78
CA TRP A 231 -9.99 -6.49 37.42
C TRP A 231 -9.29 -6.25 36.09
N ARG A 232 -8.51 -7.21 35.58
CA ARG A 232 -7.82 -7.13 34.28
C ARG A 232 -7.12 -5.79 34.07
N VAL A 233 -6.40 -5.33 35.11
CA VAL A 233 -5.88 -3.95 35.21
C VAL A 233 -4.92 -3.62 34.08
N PHE A 234 -4.18 -4.62 33.59
CA PHE A 234 -3.24 -4.44 32.50
C PHE A 234 -3.97 -4.10 31.19
N GLU A 235 -4.93 -4.93 30.79
CA GLU A 235 -5.62 -4.76 29.50
C GLU A 235 -6.63 -3.62 29.50
N THR A 236 -7.17 -3.27 30.68
CA THR A 236 -8.23 -2.25 30.80
C THR A 236 -7.70 -0.85 31.11
N VAL A 237 -6.53 -0.74 31.75
CA VAL A 237 -5.98 0.56 32.19
C VAL A 237 -4.54 0.75 31.71
N VAL A 238 -3.60 -0.10 32.16
CA VAL A 238 -2.17 0.17 31.96
C VAL A 238 -1.80 0.21 30.48
N ALA A 239 -2.15 -0.82 29.72
CA ALA A 239 -1.76 -0.91 28.32
C ALA A 239 -2.48 0.12 27.42
N PRO A 240 -3.80 0.36 27.54
CA PRO A 240 -4.47 1.43 26.79
C PRO A 240 -3.89 2.81 27.08
N THR A 241 -3.65 3.15 28.36
CA THR A 241 -3.07 4.44 28.76
C THR A 241 -1.64 4.59 28.25
N TYR A 242 -0.84 3.52 28.35
CA TYR A 242 0.53 3.51 27.82
C TYR A 242 0.54 3.72 26.30
N HIS A 243 -0.29 2.95 25.59
CA HIS A 243 -0.41 3.02 24.15
C HIS A 243 -0.88 4.40 23.69
N ALA A 244 -1.85 5.01 24.38
CA ALA A 244 -2.30 6.37 24.09
C ALA A 244 -1.15 7.39 24.20
N GLY A 245 -0.34 7.31 25.26
CA GLY A 245 0.81 8.21 25.41
C GLY A 245 1.91 7.99 24.36
N VAL A 246 2.16 6.75 23.94
CA VAL A 246 3.05 6.46 22.81
C VAL A 246 2.51 7.07 21.52
N CYS A 247 1.21 6.92 21.24
CA CYS A 247 0.56 7.53 20.08
C CYS A 247 0.71 9.06 20.07
N ASP A 248 0.53 9.70 21.22
CA ASP A 248 0.67 11.14 21.38
C ASP A 248 2.11 11.62 21.10
N LEU A 249 3.09 10.87 21.59
CA LEU A 249 4.51 11.17 21.37
C LEU A 249 4.92 10.95 19.91
N LEU A 250 4.47 9.86 19.27
CA LEU A 250 4.70 9.62 17.84
C LEU A 250 4.04 10.70 16.98
N ALA A 251 2.85 11.18 17.35
CA ALA A 251 2.20 12.28 16.65
C ALA A 251 3.03 13.58 16.71
N ARG A 252 3.65 13.87 17.86
CA ARG A 252 4.57 15.02 18.02
C ARG A 252 5.83 14.88 17.17
N LEU A 253 6.43 13.68 17.16
CA LEU A 253 7.59 13.36 16.31
C LEU A 253 7.27 13.56 14.82
N SER A 254 6.09 13.11 14.40
CA SER A 254 5.63 13.22 13.01
C SER A 254 5.39 14.68 12.57
N SER A 255 4.99 15.55 13.52
CA SER A 255 4.66 16.94 13.25
C SER A 255 5.89 17.87 13.25
N SER A 256 7.05 17.37 13.68
CA SER A 256 8.27 18.19 13.73
C SER A 256 8.83 18.43 12.31
N PRO A 257 9.08 19.70 11.93
CA PRO A 257 9.63 20.01 10.60
C PRO A 257 11.08 19.55 10.42
N ASN A 258 11.80 19.32 11.52
CA ASN A 258 13.23 18.99 11.51
C ASN A 258 13.51 17.48 11.56
N THR A 259 12.48 16.63 11.61
CA THR A 259 12.60 15.18 11.55
C THR A 259 13.28 14.75 10.25
N SER A 260 14.47 14.15 10.34
CA SER A 260 15.23 13.67 9.18
C SER A 260 14.73 12.31 8.69
N ASN A 261 15.13 11.90 7.49
CA ASN A 261 14.77 10.56 6.98
C ASN A 261 15.33 9.43 7.86
N GLY A 262 16.50 9.64 8.49
CA GLY A 262 17.07 8.67 9.43
C GLY A 262 16.21 8.53 10.68
N ASP A 263 15.73 9.65 11.21
CA ASP A 263 14.85 9.67 12.39
C ASP A 263 13.51 8.98 12.11
N MET A 264 12.94 9.18 10.92
CA MET A 264 11.73 8.50 10.48
C MET A 264 11.92 6.98 10.44
N VAL A 265 13.02 6.52 9.85
CA VAL A 265 13.36 5.08 9.77
C VAL A 265 13.61 4.50 11.17
N ALA A 266 14.32 5.22 12.04
CA ALA A 266 14.54 4.81 13.42
C ALA A 266 13.23 4.70 14.21
N THR A 267 12.33 5.67 14.03
CA THR A 267 10.98 5.66 14.65
C THR A 267 10.15 4.47 14.17
N VAL A 268 10.19 4.16 12.87
CA VAL A 268 9.51 2.97 12.31
C VAL A 268 10.08 1.67 12.88
N LYS A 269 11.40 1.56 12.94
CA LYS A 269 12.08 0.39 13.50
C LYS A 269 11.74 0.20 14.98
N TRP A 270 11.70 1.28 15.75
CA TRP A 270 11.26 1.26 17.13
C TRP A 270 9.79 0.86 17.26
N GLY A 271 8.91 1.37 16.40
CA GLY A 271 7.50 0.96 16.36
C GLY A 271 7.33 -0.55 16.17
N GLN A 272 8.15 -1.20 15.34
CA GLN A 272 8.14 -2.65 15.20
C GLN A 272 8.62 -3.38 16.47
N HIS A 273 9.64 -2.83 17.15
CA HIS A 273 10.08 -3.35 18.45
C HIS A 273 8.96 -3.26 19.50
N TYR A 274 8.28 -2.12 19.56
CA TYR A 274 7.12 -1.90 20.40
C TYR A 274 5.99 -2.90 20.13
N PHE A 275 5.65 -3.16 18.86
CA PHE A 275 4.60 -4.12 18.51
C PHE A 275 4.94 -5.54 18.98
N ASN A 276 6.19 -5.97 18.79
CA ASN A 276 6.64 -7.28 19.28
C ASN A 276 6.59 -7.36 20.81
N ALA A 277 6.95 -6.28 21.50
CA ALA A 277 6.89 -6.20 22.96
C ALA A 277 5.43 -6.30 23.45
N MET A 278 4.51 -5.54 22.87
CA MET A 278 3.08 -5.59 23.24
C MET A 278 2.48 -6.98 22.99
N GLN A 279 2.81 -7.60 21.85
CA GLN A 279 2.37 -8.96 21.55
C GLN A 279 2.92 -9.98 22.56
N SER A 280 4.17 -9.82 23.01
CA SER A 280 4.75 -10.69 24.05
C SER A 280 4.07 -10.56 25.42
N LEU A 281 3.42 -9.41 25.69
CA LEU A 281 2.60 -9.17 26.87
C LEU A 281 1.13 -9.59 26.66
N GLY A 282 0.82 -10.27 25.55
CA GLY A 282 -0.52 -10.80 25.25
C GLY A 282 -1.49 -9.80 24.64
N LEU A 283 -0.99 -8.69 24.07
CA LEU A 283 -1.80 -7.66 23.43
C LEU A 283 -1.47 -7.51 21.95
N ASP A 284 -2.46 -7.66 21.09
CA ASP A 284 -2.30 -7.41 19.67
C ASP A 284 -2.55 -5.94 19.32
N ILE A 285 -1.80 -5.43 18.35
CA ILE A 285 -1.99 -4.13 17.72
C ILE A 285 -2.49 -4.37 16.30
N GLU A 286 -3.45 -3.57 15.84
CA GLU A 286 -3.92 -3.58 14.46
C GLU A 286 -2.76 -3.21 13.51
N ILE A 287 -2.41 -4.08 12.56
CA ILE A 287 -1.27 -3.88 11.63
C ILE A 287 -1.72 -3.96 10.15
N THR A 288 -3.02 -4.16 9.89
CA THR A 288 -3.57 -4.28 8.54
C THR A 288 -4.26 -2.99 8.08
N ASP A 289 -4.01 -2.60 6.83
CA ASP A 289 -4.66 -1.47 6.12
C ASP A 289 -6.12 -1.77 5.70
N ASP A 290 -6.70 -2.87 6.18
CA ASP A 290 -7.98 -3.37 5.71
C ASP A 290 -9.15 -2.59 6.33
N ALA A 291 -9.37 -1.39 5.82
CA ALA A 291 -10.61 -0.63 6.01
C ALA A 291 -11.88 -1.41 5.54
N HIS A 292 -11.73 -2.60 4.96
CA HIS A 292 -12.81 -3.51 4.55
C HIS A 292 -13.03 -4.69 5.52
N ALA A 293 -12.23 -4.85 6.58
CA ALA A 293 -12.48 -5.84 7.63
C ALA A 293 -13.45 -5.35 8.72
N CYS A 294 -13.88 -4.08 8.66
CA CYS A 294 -15.00 -3.57 9.47
C CYS A 294 -16.36 -3.97 8.86
N SER A 295 -16.58 -5.25 8.62
CA SER A 295 -17.92 -5.83 8.73
C SER A 295 -17.99 -6.49 10.09
N VAL A 296 -18.58 -5.77 11.04
CA VAL A 296 -18.99 -6.27 12.36
C VAL A 296 -20.03 -7.36 12.15
N GLU A 297 -19.59 -8.60 11.97
CA GLU A 297 -20.43 -9.78 12.15
C GLU A 297 -19.62 -10.85 12.89
N TYR A 298 -20.22 -11.33 13.99
CA TYR A 298 -19.72 -12.29 14.98
C TYR A 298 -18.79 -11.71 16.04
N ALA A 299 -19.38 -10.99 17.01
CA ALA A 299 -18.92 -11.07 18.39
C ALA A 299 -19.14 -12.52 18.84
N ASP A 300 -18.12 -13.35 18.65
CA ASP A 300 -18.03 -14.65 19.28
C ASP A 300 -17.72 -14.44 20.77
N GLU A 301 -18.14 -15.38 21.61
CA GLU A 301 -17.96 -15.37 23.07
C GLU A 301 -16.49 -15.63 23.47
N SER A 302 -15.52 -15.12 22.72
CA SER A 302 -14.11 -15.14 23.09
C SER A 302 -13.85 -14.02 24.09
N ASN A 303 -13.35 -14.41 25.26
CA ASN A 303 -12.91 -13.54 26.36
C ASN A 303 -11.66 -12.70 25.99
N GLU A 304 -11.42 -12.46 24.71
CA GLU A 304 -10.25 -11.78 24.14
C GLU A 304 -10.48 -10.26 24.15
N SER A 305 -9.49 -9.50 24.62
CA SER A 305 -9.52 -8.05 24.55
C SER A 305 -9.47 -7.59 23.08
N PRO A 306 -10.21 -6.54 22.70
CA PRO A 306 -10.06 -5.97 21.36
C PRO A 306 -8.61 -5.51 21.13
N PRO A 307 -8.08 -5.60 19.90
CA PRO A 307 -6.73 -5.16 19.59
C PRO A 307 -6.60 -3.65 19.81
N LEU A 308 -5.38 -3.21 20.13
CA LEU A 308 -5.03 -1.80 20.20
C LEU A 308 -4.93 -1.20 18.79
N PRO A 309 -5.34 0.06 18.58
CA PRO A 309 -5.30 0.67 17.25
C PRO A 309 -3.86 0.87 16.75
N TYR A 310 -3.68 0.94 15.42
CA TYR A 310 -2.37 1.32 14.86
C TYR A 310 -2.02 2.78 15.23
N PRO A 311 -0.78 3.09 15.66
CA PRO A 311 -0.40 4.46 16.02
C PRO A 311 -0.46 5.43 14.83
N VAL A 312 -1.38 6.40 14.88
CA VAL A 312 -1.59 7.39 13.80
C VAL A 312 -0.31 8.17 13.47
N GLY A 313 0.47 8.57 14.49
CA GLY A 313 1.75 9.26 14.28
C GLY A 313 2.75 8.45 13.46
N LEU A 314 2.71 7.11 13.56
CA LEU A 314 3.55 6.22 12.75
C LEU A 314 3.12 6.23 11.28
N SER A 315 1.80 6.23 11.00
CA SER A 315 1.29 6.39 9.62
C SER A 315 1.77 7.69 9.00
N THR A 316 1.66 8.80 9.74
CA THR A 316 2.11 10.12 9.26
C THR A 316 3.61 10.17 8.98
N VAL A 317 4.44 9.53 9.83
CA VAL A 317 5.89 9.39 9.58
C VAL A 317 6.16 8.60 8.30
N ILE A 318 5.49 7.46 8.12
CA ILE A 318 5.64 6.61 6.94
C ILE A 318 5.24 7.35 5.66
N GLU A 319 4.10 8.04 5.67
CA GLU A 319 3.62 8.85 4.55
C GLU A 319 4.60 9.97 4.18
N THR A 320 5.07 10.71 5.18
CA THR A 320 6.03 11.81 4.99
C THR A 320 7.35 11.29 4.41
N TYR A 321 7.85 10.16 4.90
CA TYR A 321 9.03 9.51 4.34
C TYR A 321 8.81 9.13 2.87
N CYS A 322 7.66 8.53 2.56
CA CYS A 322 7.31 8.12 1.20
C CYS A 322 7.22 9.31 0.24
N ASP A 323 6.68 10.45 0.68
CA ASP A 323 6.66 11.68 -0.12
C ASP A 323 8.08 12.20 -0.42
N ARG A 324 8.95 12.21 0.58
CA ARG A 324 10.37 12.57 0.39
C ARG A 324 11.10 11.59 -0.53
N LEU A 325 10.78 10.30 -0.43
CA LEU A 325 11.31 9.25 -1.30
C LEU A 325 10.89 9.48 -2.75
N ARG A 326 9.60 9.77 -3.01
CA ARG A 326 9.09 10.13 -4.35
C ARG A 326 9.85 11.31 -4.96
N VAL A 327 10.03 12.38 -4.18
CA VAL A 327 10.76 13.58 -4.63
C VAL A 327 12.21 13.25 -4.95
N THR A 328 12.88 12.49 -4.07
CA THR A 328 14.29 12.11 -4.23
C THR A 328 14.49 11.28 -5.50
N ILE A 329 13.70 10.22 -5.67
CA ILE A 329 13.79 9.34 -6.85
C ILE A 329 13.43 10.12 -8.12
N SER A 330 12.44 11.02 -8.08
CA SER A 330 12.10 11.87 -9.23
C SER A 330 13.28 12.75 -9.65
N GLY A 331 14.01 13.30 -8.67
CA GLY A 331 15.25 14.03 -8.91
C GLY A 331 16.33 13.16 -9.56
N TRP A 332 16.50 11.92 -9.10
CA TRP A 332 17.43 10.95 -9.71
C TRP A 332 17.03 10.60 -11.14
N THR A 333 15.75 10.30 -11.40
CA THR A 333 15.22 10.02 -12.75
C THR A 333 15.57 11.14 -13.72
N ASN A 334 15.25 12.39 -13.37
CA ASN A 334 15.54 13.55 -14.21
C ASN A 334 17.03 13.71 -14.49
N ASN A 335 17.88 13.53 -13.48
CA ASN A 335 19.32 13.64 -13.61
C ASN A 335 19.91 12.53 -14.48
N LEU A 336 19.52 11.28 -14.25
CA LEU A 336 20.00 10.10 -14.98
C LEU A 336 19.56 10.14 -16.44
N CYS A 337 18.32 10.55 -16.73
CA CYS A 337 17.84 10.76 -18.09
C CYS A 337 18.61 11.87 -18.82
N ARG A 338 18.92 12.98 -18.14
CA ARG A 338 19.76 14.05 -18.71
C ARG A 338 21.18 13.55 -19.02
N VAL A 339 21.80 12.82 -18.10
CA VAL A 339 23.12 12.20 -18.33
C VAL A 339 23.08 11.26 -19.53
N ALA A 340 22.05 10.41 -19.60
CA ALA A 340 21.84 9.45 -20.67
C ALA A 340 21.63 10.10 -22.05
N LYS A 341 21.00 11.29 -22.12
CA LYS A 341 20.87 12.07 -23.36
C LYS A 341 22.17 12.75 -23.79
N SER A 342 23.03 13.10 -22.83
CA SER A 342 24.24 13.88 -23.08
C SER A 342 25.48 13.04 -23.46
N ARG A 343 25.42 11.72 -23.30
CA ARG A 343 26.55 10.82 -23.51
C ARG A 343 26.16 9.69 -24.47
N PRO A 344 27.06 9.27 -25.36
CA PRO A 344 26.80 8.10 -26.19
C PRO A 344 26.68 6.85 -25.31
N PRO A 345 25.96 5.81 -25.79
CA PRO A 345 25.97 4.49 -25.16
C PRO A 345 27.39 3.94 -24.99
N LYS A 346 27.56 3.06 -24.01
CA LYS A 346 28.82 2.36 -23.77
C LYS A 346 28.76 0.95 -24.32
N GLU A 347 29.89 0.42 -24.71
CA GLU A 347 30.08 -1.02 -24.94
C GLU A 347 30.36 -1.73 -23.61
N ASP A 348 29.86 -2.95 -23.46
CA ASP A 348 30.29 -3.88 -22.42
C ASP A 348 31.54 -4.67 -22.84
N GLY A 349 32.03 -5.56 -21.98
CA GLY A 349 33.20 -6.39 -22.27
C GLY A 349 33.03 -7.37 -23.46
N SER A 350 31.83 -7.45 -24.04
CA SER A 350 31.50 -8.24 -25.22
C SER A 350 31.07 -7.39 -26.42
N GLY A 351 31.23 -6.06 -26.36
CA GLY A 351 30.84 -5.13 -27.43
C GLY A 351 29.37 -4.74 -27.44
N LYS A 352 28.56 -5.17 -26.46
CA LYS A 352 27.12 -4.86 -26.44
C LYS A 352 26.86 -3.46 -25.92
N LEU A 353 26.00 -2.72 -26.62
CA LEU A 353 25.68 -1.36 -26.25
C LEU A 353 24.68 -1.29 -25.09
N TRP A 354 24.93 -0.38 -24.15
CA TRP A 354 24.07 -0.14 -22.99
C TRP A 354 24.27 1.26 -22.41
N ASN A 355 23.30 1.70 -21.60
CA ASN A 355 23.32 2.97 -20.90
C ASN A 355 23.54 2.78 -19.39
N PRO A 356 24.65 3.31 -18.81
CA PRO A 356 24.90 3.23 -17.38
C PRO A 356 23.80 3.77 -16.49
N SER A 357 23.14 4.84 -16.93
CA SER A 357 22.08 5.49 -16.17
C SER A 357 20.93 4.56 -15.81
N ASP A 358 20.64 3.58 -16.66
CA ASP A 358 19.54 2.64 -16.48
C ASP A 358 19.84 1.66 -15.34
N LEU A 359 21.09 1.17 -15.28
CA LEU A 359 21.52 0.31 -14.17
C LEU A 359 21.63 1.08 -12.85
N ASP A 360 22.17 2.29 -12.89
CA ASP A 360 22.36 3.11 -11.69
C ASP A 360 21.01 3.50 -11.06
N PHE A 361 19.97 3.71 -11.86
CA PHE A 361 18.60 3.92 -11.34
C PHE A 361 18.15 2.73 -10.46
N PHE A 362 18.25 1.51 -10.95
CA PHE A 362 17.82 0.32 -10.20
C PHE A 362 18.69 0.04 -8.99
N ARG A 363 19.99 0.37 -9.02
CA ARG A 363 20.85 0.31 -7.84
C ARG A 363 20.35 1.26 -6.74
N LEU A 364 20.05 2.50 -7.10
CA LEU A 364 19.52 3.49 -6.16
C LEU A 364 18.17 3.07 -5.57
N ILE A 365 17.27 2.49 -6.40
CA ILE A 365 16.00 1.93 -5.90
C ILE A 365 16.26 0.78 -4.92
N ALA A 366 17.16 -0.15 -5.27
CA ALA A 366 17.48 -1.28 -4.41
C ALA A 366 18.04 -0.81 -3.05
N ASP A 367 18.95 0.17 -3.06
CA ASP A 367 19.50 0.75 -1.83
C ASP A 367 18.41 1.37 -0.94
N GLN A 368 17.44 2.09 -1.53
CA GLN A 368 16.30 2.64 -0.77
C GLN A 368 15.37 1.54 -0.23
N MET A 369 15.20 0.44 -0.96
CA MET A 369 14.38 -0.69 -0.50
C MET A 369 15.06 -1.48 0.61
N MET A 370 16.39 -1.60 0.60
CA MET A 370 17.11 -2.22 1.70
C MET A 370 16.90 -1.47 3.02
N ILE A 371 16.91 -0.12 3.00
CA ILE A 371 16.60 0.70 4.18
C ILE A 371 15.21 0.35 4.74
N ALA A 372 14.20 0.25 3.87
CA ALA A 372 12.84 -0.11 4.31
C ALA A 372 12.79 -1.55 4.87
N ILE A 373 13.43 -2.51 4.19
CA ILE A 373 13.48 -3.93 4.59
C ILE A 373 14.16 -4.11 5.95
N GLU A 374 15.23 -3.37 6.23
CA GLU A 374 15.97 -3.43 7.49
C GLU A 374 15.16 -2.96 8.70
N THR A 375 14.05 -2.23 8.49
CA THR A 375 13.12 -1.87 9.59
C THR A 375 12.29 -3.04 10.09
N GLN A 376 12.16 -4.11 9.30
CA GLN A 376 11.28 -5.26 9.57
C GLN A 376 9.79 -4.90 9.72
N SER A 377 9.40 -3.67 9.38
CA SER A 377 8.00 -3.24 9.39
C SER A 377 7.33 -3.57 8.05
N ASN A 378 6.38 -4.52 8.07
CA ASN A 378 5.64 -4.92 6.88
C ASN A 378 4.87 -3.74 6.25
N VAL A 379 4.28 -2.87 7.08
CA VAL A 379 3.56 -1.67 6.63
C VAL A 379 4.51 -0.72 5.89
N PHE A 380 5.69 -0.46 6.47
CA PHE A 380 6.67 0.44 5.87
C PHE A 380 7.27 -0.10 4.57
N VAL A 381 7.65 -1.40 4.56
CA VAL A 381 8.17 -2.09 3.37
C VAL A 381 7.14 -2.06 2.25
N ARG A 382 5.87 -2.34 2.56
CA ARG A 382 4.78 -2.29 1.58
C ARG A 382 4.65 -0.90 0.99
N GLN A 383 4.54 0.14 1.82
CA GLN A 383 4.31 1.50 1.34
C GLN A 383 5.50 2.02 0.51
N CYS A 384 6.73 1.75 0.95
CA CYS A 384 7.94 2.09 0.19
C CYS A 384 8.02 1.28 -1.13
N GLY A 385 7.60 0.02 -1.12
CA GLY A 385 7.54 -0.83 -2.30
C GLY A 385 6.56 -0.32 -3.37
N ARG A 386 5.40 0.21 -2.95
CA ARG A 386 4.44 0.86 -3.85
C ARG A 386 5.03 2.11 -4.49
N VAL A 387 5.74 2.94 -3.71
CA VAL A 387 6.50 4.08 -4.24
C VAL A 387 7.54 3.62 -5.24
N ALA A 388 8.30 2.55 -4.96
CA ALA A 388 9.28 2.02 -5.89
C ALA A 388 8.64 1.55 -7.21
N ALA A 389 7.50 0.84 -7.16
CA ALA A 389 6.77 0.40 -8.35
C ALA A 389 6.27 1.58 -9.21
N GLU A 390 5.69 2.59 -8.56
CA GLU A 390 5.28 3.85 -9.20
C GLU A 390 6.48 4.54 -9.88
N MET A 391 7.59 4.68 -9.16
CA MET A 391 8.77 5.36 -9.66
C MET A 391 9.48 4.60 -10.77
N ILE A 392 9.50 3.26 -10.74
CA ILE A 392 9.99 2.43 -11.84
C ILE A 392 9.11 2.61 -13.08
N THR A 393 7.78 2.72 -12.91
CA THR A 393 6.86 3.00 -14.02
C THR A 393 7.14 4.38 -14.63
N ASN A 394 7.32 5.40 -13.79
CA ASN A 394 7.69 6.74 -14.23
C ASN A 394 9.05 6.76 -14.96
N TYR A 395 10.01 5.97 -14.49
CA TYR A 395 11.29 5.79 -15.15
C TYR A 395 11.14 5.14 -16.53
N ALA A 396 10.29 4.13 -16.67
CA ALA A 396 10.01 3.50 -17.97
C ALA A 396 9.46 4.52 -18.99
N SER A 397 8.56 5.41 -18.55
CA SER A 397 8.07 6.53 -19.35
C SER A 397 9.20 7.50 -19.73
N ALA A 398 10.07 7.85 -18.79
CA ALA A 398 11.22 8.71 -19.06
C ALA A 398 12.24 8.08 -20.03
N VAL A 399 12.38 6.74 -20.04
CA VAL A 399 13.16 6.01 -21.04
C VAL A 399 12.49 6.11 -22.42
N ALA A 400 11.17 5.99 -22.51
CA ALA A 400 10.43 6.16 -23.77
C ALA A 400 10.63 7.58 -24.34
N ASP A 401 10.50 8.60 -23.50
CA ASP A 401 10.73 10.00 -23.87
C ASP A 401 12.18 10.25 -24.29
N ARG A 402 13.15 9.59 -23.64
CA ARG A 402 14.56 9.66 -24.02
C ARG A 402 14.80 9.07 -25.41
N LEU A 403 14.10 8.00 -25.75
CA LEU A 403 14.18 7.36 -27.07
C LEU A 403 13.34 8.07 -28.13
N GLY A 404 12.66 9.19 -27.80
CA GLY A 404 11.85 9.95 -28.76
C GLY A 404 10.55 9.24 -29.16
N MET A 405 10.02 8.37 -28.30
CA MET A 405 8.78 7.64 -28.58
C MET A 405 7.55 8.54 -28.40
N PRO A 406 6.50 8.38 -29.23
CA PRO A 406 5.23 9.06 -29.02
C PRO A 406 4.62 8.69 -27.65
N SER A 407 3.94 9.64 -27.01
CA SER A 407 3.24 9.39 -25.74
C SER A 407 2.19 8.27 -25.85
N GLU A 408 1.63 8.07 -27.05
CA GLU A 408 0.70 6.98 -27.38
C GLU A 408 1.34 5.58 -27.24
N THR A 409 2.67 5.46 -27.36
CA THR A 409 3.42 4.21 -27.16
C THR A 409 3.26 3.65 -25.74
N LEU A 410 2.74 4.44 -24.79
CA LEU A 410 2.47 4.08 -23.39
C LEU A 410 0.97 3.86 -23.06
N SER A 411 0.01 4.10 -23.97
CA SER A 411 -1.44 3.95 -23.71
C SER A 411 -2.12 2.59 -23.99
N GLY A 412 -1.51 1.71 -24.76
CA GLY A 412 -1.93 0.32 -25.02
C GLY A 412 -2.50 0.17 -26.42
N VAL A 413 -2.76 1.32 -27.06
CA VAL A 413 -3.19 1.41 -28.44
C VAL A 413 -2.02 1.01 -29.33
N PRO A 414 -2.20 0.08 -30.28
CA PRO A 414 -1.17 -0.24 -31.26
C PRO A 414 -0.71 1.07 -31.92
N CYS A 415 0.59 1.39 -31.81
CA CYS A 415 1.18 2.52 -32.52
C CYS A 415 0.77 2.42 -33.97
N ARG A 416 0.00 3.42 -34.43
CA ARG A 416 -0.26 3.63 -35.84
C ARG A 416 1.09 3.70 -36.52
N THR A 417 1.26 2.97 -37.62
CA THR A 417 2.36 3.26 -38.55
C THR A 417 2.26 4.75 -38.89
N PRO A 418 3.26 5.58 -38.55
CA PRO A 418 3.21 6.98 -38.90
C PRO A 418 3.03 7.09 -40.41
N SER A 419 2.05 7.90 -40.82
CA SER A 419 1.86 8.23 -42.22
C SER A 419 3.11 8.95 -42.71
N ARG A 420 3.83 8.37 -43.67
CA ARG A 420 5.06 8.88 -44.32
C ARG A 420 4.85 10.25 -45.02
N GLY A 421 3.65 10.83 -44.93
CA GLY A 421 3.31 12.18 -45.46
C GLY A 421 2.61 13.12 -44.46
N GLY A 422 2.45 12.73 -43.18
CA GLY A 422 1.89 13.60 -42.17
C GLY A 422 2.96 14.53 -41.60
N HIS A 423 3.08 15.75 -42.13
CA HIS A 423 3.81 16.82 -41.47
C HIS A 423 3.10 17.20 -40.16
N ASP A 424 3.28 16.41 -39.11
CA ASP A 424 3.00 16.89 -37.75
C ASP A 424 4.04 17.95 -37.43
N SER A 425 3.57 19.19 -37.30
CA SER A 425 4.37 20.38 -37.03
C SER A 425 5.18 20.28 -35.73
N ALA A 426 4.83 19.37 -34.82
CA ALA A 426 5.54 19.11 -33.57
C ALA A 426 6.80 18.22 -33.74
N ALA A 427 6.94 17.45 -34.82
CA ALA A 427 8.08 16.56 -35.03
C ALA A 427 9.32 17.26 -35.62
N ARG A 428 9.20 18.54 -36.04
CA ARG A 428 10.30 19.30 -36.65
C ARG A 428 11.38 19.78 -35.68
N ASP A 429 11.09 19.80 -34.37
CA ASP A 429 12.00 20.34 -33.35
C ASP A 429 12.69 19.28 -32.48
N ALA A 430 12.39 17.98 -32.66
CA ALA A 430 13.06 16.91 -31.93
C ALA A 430 14.37 16.51 -32.63
N GLN A 431 15.49 16.56 -31.92
CA GLN A 431 16.75 16.02 -32.45
C GLN A 431 16.58 14.53 -32.78
N PRO A 432 17.02 14.06 -33.96
CA PRO A 432 16.97 12.66 -34.30
C PRO A 432 17.81 11.85 -33.30
N VAL A 433 17.21 10.80 -32.76
CA VAL A 433 17.89 9.88 -31.83
C VAL A 433 18.89 9.03 -32.63
N SER A 434 20.11 8.88 -32.11
CA SER A 434 21.15 8.10 -32.80
C SER A 434 20.80 6.61 -32.85
N PHE A 435 21.27 5.91 -33.87
CA PHE A 435 21.01 4.48 -34.05
C PHE A 435 21.54 3.65 -32.87
N GLU A 436 22.76 3.94 -32.41
CA GLU A 436 23.40 3.33 -31.25
C GLU A 436 22.56 3.50 -29.98
N THR A 437 21.93 4.67 -29.82
CA THR A 437 21.08 4.97 -28.66
C THR A 437 19.82 4.12 -28.66
N ILE A 438 19.22 3.88 -29.83
CA ILE A 438 18.05 3.00 -29.97
C ILE A 438 18.45 1.54 -29.71
N VAL A 439 19.60 1.11 -30.24
CA VAL A 439 20.16 -0.23 -30.01
C VAL A 439 20.43 -0.49 -28.53
N ALA A 440 21.08 0.46 -27.84
CA ALA A 440 21.25 0.38 -26.38
C ALA A 440 19.91 0.32 -25.65
N GLY A 441 18.95 1.17 -26.05
CA GLY A 441 17.60 1.16 -25.50
C GLY A 441 16.88 -0.19 -25.62
N VAL A 442 17.11 -0.94 -26.70
CA VAL A 442 16.57 -2.29 -26.87
C VAL A 442 17.16 -3.27 -25.85
N ASN A 443 18.48 -3.25 -25.61
CA ASN A 443 19.13 -4.06 -24.58
C ASN A 443 18.66 -3.66 -23.17
N ASP A 444 18.65 -2.36 -22.88
CA ASP A 444 18.41 -1.84 -21.55
C ASP A 444 16.95 -1.99 -21.11
N THR A 445 15.97 -1.77 -22.00
CA THR A 445 14.54 -1.95 -21.66
C THR A 445 14.22 -3.38 -21.20
N ARG A 446 14.87 -4.40 -21.80
CA ARG A 446 14.74 -5.79 -21.34
C ARG A 446 15.42 -6.00 -19.99
N ARG A 447 16.59 -5.40 -19.77
CA ARG A 447 17.32 -5.45 -18.50
C ARG A 447 16.53 -4.78 -17.38
N CYS A 448 16.00 -3.58 -17.61
CA CYS A 448 15.16 -2.84 -16.69
C CYS A 448 13.91 -3.63 -16.30
N ARG A 449 13.26 -4.32 -17.24
CA ARG A 449 12.16 -5.24 -16.94
C ARG A 449 12.58 -6.34 -15.96
N SER A 450 13.74 -6.97 -16.19
CA SER A 450 14.25 -8.01 -15.30
C SER A 450 14.64 -7.48 -13.92
N LEU A 451 15.23 -6.28 -13.85
CA LEU A 451 15.58 -5.61 -12.59
C LEU A 451 14.32 -5.18 -11.81
N ALA A 452 13.26 -4.77 -12.49
CA ALA A 452 11.96 -4.51 -11.86
C ALA A 452 11.36 -5.79 -11.26
N ALA A 453 11.41 -6.92 -11.99
CA ALA A 453 10.98 -8.22 -11.47
C ALA A 453 11.82 -8.67 -10.26
N GLN A 454 13.13 -8.42 -10.29
CA GLN A 454 14.01 -8.73 -9.17
C GLN A 454 13.67 -7.86 -7.94
N THR A 455 13.41 -6.57 -8.14
CA THR A 455 13.00 -5.65 -7.06
C THR A 455 11.69 -6.10 -6.42
N GLN A 456 10.69 -6.45 -7.24
CA GLN A 456 9.42 -7.02 -6.78
C GLN A 456 9.67 -8.28 -5.92
N LYS A 457 10.48 -9.21 -6.42
CA LYS A 457 10.81 -10.44 -5.70
C LYS A 457 11.45 -10.15 -4.35
N THR A 458 12.46 -9.28 -4.29
CA THR A 458 13.14 -8.92 -3.03
C THR A 458 12.16 -8.36 -2.00
N ILE A 459 11.22 -7.50 -2.42
CA ILE A 459 10.22 -6.93 -1.52
C ILE A 459 9.23 -7.99 -1.04
N LEU A 460 8.72 -8.84 -1.94
CA LEU A 460 7.81 -9.94 -1.58
C LEU A 460 8.46 -10.97 -0.65
N ASP A 461 9.73 -11.32 -0.90
CA ASP A 461 10.51 -12.20 -0.04
C ASP A 461 10.67 -11.60 1.36
N ALA A 462 10.87 -10.28 1.47
CA ALA A 462 10.97 -9.57 2.76
C ALA A 462 9.64 -9.50 3.52
N LEU A 463 8.52 -9.35 2.81
CA LEU A 463 7.18 -9.34 3.43
C LEU A 463 6.76 -10.73 3.93
N GLY A 464 7.34 -11.81 3.40
CA GLY A 464 7.01 -13.19 3.78
C GLY A 464 5.58 -13.62 3.44
N MET A 465 4.81 -12.79 2.73
CA MET A 465 3.41 -13.01 2.39
C MET A 465 3.10 -12.57 0.97
N LYS A 466 2.03 -13.11 0.39
CA LYS A 466 1.55 -12.70 -0.93
C LYS A 466 0.90 -11.32 -0.84
N ASP A 467 1.32 -10.40 -1.69
CA ASP A 467 0.73 -9.06 -1.83
C ASP A 467 0.28 -8.84 -3.28
N ASP A 468 -1.01 -9.04 -3.54
CA ASP A 468 -1.57 -8.97 -4.90
C ASP A 468 -1.56 -7.55 -5.48
N VAL A 469 -1.62 -6.53 -4.63
CA VAL A 469 -1.56 -5.13 -5.06
C VAL A 469 -0.16 -4.81 -5.54
N MET A 470 0.86 -5.17 -4.76
CA MET A 470 2.26 -5.00 -5.13
C MET A 470 2.61 -5.80 -6.40
N VAL A 471 2.11 -7.04 -6.51
CA VAL A 471 2.32 -7.85 -7.72
C VAL A 471 1.80 -7.11 -8.95
N ARG A 472 0.56 -6.61 -8.90
CA ARG A 472 -0.07 -5.88 -9.99
C ARG A 472 0.65 -4.58 -10.36
N GLU A 473 1.13 -3.81 -9.38
CA GLU A 473 1.84 -2.55 -9.61
C GLU A 473 3.18 -2.77 -10.34
N PHE A 474 3.95 -3.78 -9.93
CA PHE A 474 5.19 -4.16 -10.63
C PHE A 474 4.94 -4.81 -11.99
N ASP A 475 3.88 -5.63 -12.13
CA ASP A 475 3.47 -6.19 -13.42
C ASP A 475 3.15 -5.07 -14.42
N HIS A 476 2.46 -4.01 -13.96
CA HIS A 476 2.22 -2.83 -14.78
C HIS A 476 3.53 -2.20 -15.27
N ALA A 477 4.49 -1.96 -14.38
CA ALA A 477 5.81 -1.41 -14.74
C ALA A 477 6.54 -2.28 -15.78
N MET A 478 6.54 -3.60 -15.58
CA MET A 478 7.13 -4.57 -16.52
C MET A 478 6.43 -4.56 -17.88
N HIS A 479 5.09 -4.42 -17.89
CA HIS A 479 4.33 -4.27 -19.14
C HIS A 479 4.68 -2.98 -19.87
N VAL A 480 4.91 -1.86 -19.18
CA VAL A 480 5.37 -0.62 -19.80
C VAL A 480 6.75 -0.84 -20.45
N PHE A 481 7.72 -1.43 -19.74
CA PHE A 481 9.02 -1.74 -20.34
C PHE A 481 8.92 -2.66 -21.56
N ASN A 482 8.06 -3.68 -21.55
CA ASN A 482 7.83 -4.54 -22.71
C ASN A 482 7.35 -3.76 -23.95
N ARG A 483 6.56 -2.71 -23.73
CA ARG A 483 6.03 -1.87 -24.82
C ARG A 483 7.08 -0.91 -25.36
N VAL A 484 7.85 -0.28 -24.48
CA VAL A 484 9.02 0.53 -24.85
C VAL A 484 10.01 -0.34 -25.63
N HIS A 485 10.29 -1.56 -25.14
CA HIS A 485 11.14 -2.53 -25.82
C HIS A 485 10.62 -2.88 -27.23
N ALA A 486 9.33 -3.16 -27.38
CA ALA A 486 8.74 -3.47 -28.67
C ALA A 486 8.81 -2.29 -29.66
N GLU A 487 8.60 -1.05 -29.21
CA GLU A 487 8.74 0.12 -30.07
C GLU A 487 10.19 0.41 -30.43
N ALA A 488 11.13 0.28 -29.48
CA ALA A 488 12.55 0.44 -29.75
C ALA A 488 13.04 -0.51 -30.86
N ARG A 489 12.56 -1.77 -30.85
CA ARG A 489 12.84 -2.71 -31.95
C ARG A 489 12.30 -2.23 -33.30
N ARG A 490 11.09 -1.66 -33.34
CA ARG A 490 10.51 -1.09 -34.57
C ARG A 490 11.27 0.14 -35.04
N MET A 491 11.80 0.95 -34.12
CA MET A 491 12.61 2.11 -34.46
C MET A 491 13.90 1.72 -35.17
N ILE A 492 14.60 0.66 -34.70
CA ILE A 492 15.74 0.07 -35.44
C ILE A 492 15.31 -0.26 -36.87
N SER A 493 14.19 -0.99 -37.02
CA SER A 493 13.71 -1.38 -38.35
C SER A 493 13.41 -0.19 -39.25
N ARG A 494 12.80 0.87 -38.72
CA ARG A 494 12.53 2.10 -39.49
C ARG A 494 13.81 2.80 -39.89
N GLN A 495 14.77 2.94 -38.98
CA GLN A 495 16.03 3.64 -39.28
C GLN A 495 16.87 2.92 -40.33
N VAL A 496 16.88 1.58 -40.32
CA VAL A 496 17.52 0.78 -41.38
C VAL A 496 16.81 0.99 -42.72
N LEU A 497 15.48 1.01 -42.73
CA LEU A 497 14.71 1.14 -43.98
C LEU A 497 14.59 2.58 -44.48
N ASP A 498 14.82 3.58 -43.63
CA ASP A 498 14.86 5.00 -43.98
C ASP A 498 16.29 5.48 -44.29
N ASP A 499 17.25 4.56 -44.40
CA ASP A 499 18.59 4.85 -44.89
C ASP A 499 18.51 5.59 -46.25
N PRO A 500 19.17 6.75 -46.40
CA PRO A 500 19.05 7.56 -47.62
C PRO A 500 19.42 6.80 -48.89
N GLY A 501 20.46 5.96 -48.84
CA GLY A 501 20.88 5.15 -49.99
C GLY A 501 19.84 4.10 -50.34
N LEU A 502 19.21 3.49 -49.33
CA LEU A 502 18.12 2.54 -49.54
C LEU A 502 16.87 3.22 -50.11
N VAL A 503 16.52 4.41 -49.61
CA VAL A 503 15.36 5.17 -50.08
C VAL A 503 15.47 5.52 -51.56
N GLU A 504 16.65 5.90 -52.04
CA GLU A 504 16.90 6.14 -53.48
C GLU A 504 16.62 4.91 -54.33
N VAL A 505 17.11 3.73 -53.92
CA VAL A 505 16.84 2.46 -54.60
C VAL A 505 15.35 2.11 -54.54
N MET A 506 14.73 2.30 -53.38
CA MET A 506 13.33 1.95 -53.16
C MET A 506 12.35 2.82 -53.96
N ASN A 507 12.65 4.09 -54.20
CA ASN A 507 11.77 5.01 -54.96
C ASN A 507 11.53 4.58 -56.41
N THR A 508 12.44 3.76 -56.98
CA THR A 508 12.33 3.27 -58.35
C THR A 508 12.39 1.74 -58.46
N PHE A 509 12.22 1.04 -57.33
CA PHE A 509 12.43 -0.41 -57.20
C PHE A 509 11.71 -1.20 -58.30
N TYR A 510 10.39 -1.13 -58.38
CA TYR A 510 9.58 -1.84 -59.39
C TYR A 510 9.26 -0.99 -60.63
N GLY A 511 10.11 -0.02 -60.97
CA GLY A 511 9.89 0.89 -62.10
C GLY A 511 9.73 0.20 -63.46
N SER A 512 9.01 0.84 -64.39
CA SER A 512 8.51 0.24 -65.64
C SER A 512 9.54 -0.11 -66.73
N LYS A 513 10.86 -0.10 -66.44
CA LYS A 513 11.88 -0.45 -67.44
C LYS A 513 11.99 -1.96 -67.56
N VAL A 514 11.83 -2.50 -68.77
CA VAL A 514 11.87 -3.95 -69.06
C VAL A 514 13.20 -4.58 -68.62
N ASP A 515 14.30 -3.84 -68.73
CA ASP A 515 15.64 -4.23 -68.25
C ASP A 515 16.10 -3.31 -67.09
N GLY A 516 15.17 -2.91 -66.22
CA GLY A 516 15.46 -2.08 -65.07
C GLY A 516 16.34 -2.79 -64.02
N PRO A 517 16.94 -2.04 -63.08
CA PRO A 517 17.81 -2.60 -62.03
C PRO A 517 17.16 -3.70 -61.17
N TRP A 518 15.83 -3.67 -60.98
CA TRP A 518 15.12 -4.77 -60.33
C TRP A 518 14.99 -6.02 -61.21
N ALA A 519 14.70 -5.85 -62.50
CA ALA A 519 14.58 -6.97 -63.44
C ALA A 519 15.89 -7.76 -63.56
N THR A 520 17.04 -7.08 -63.49
CA THR A 520 18.37 -7.70 -63.48
C THR A 520 18.76 -8.29 -62.10
N GLY A 521 18.04 -7.93 -61.04
CA GLY A 521 18.33 -8.33 -59.66
C GLY A 521 19.33 -7.42 -58.92
N GLU A 522 19.84 -6.37 -59.57
CA GLU A 522 20.77 -5.40 -58.99
C GLU A 522 20.14 -4.68 -57.78
N SER A 523 18.90 -4.19 -57.90
CA SER A 523 18.21 -3.50 -56.79
C SER A 523 18.04 -4.37 -55.55
N MET A 524 17.70 -5.65 -55.73
CA MET A 524 17.54 -6.59 -54.60
C MET A 524 18.88 -6.91 -53.95
N THR A 525 19.95 -7.00 -54.75
CA THR A 525 21.31 -7.24 -54.24
C THR A 525 21.78 -6.05 -53.40
N THR A 526 21.58 -4.82 -53.88
CA THR A 526 21.90 -3.60 -53.12
C THR A 526 21.09 -3.50 -51.83
N LEU A 527 19.77 -3.76 -51.91
CA LEU A 527 18.89 -3.78 -50.73
C LEU A 527 19.36 -4.77 -49.67
N LEU A 528 19.68 -6.01 -50.08
CA LEU A 528 20.16 -7.04 -49.16
C LEU A 528 21.52 -6.68 -48.56
N ALA A 529 22.47 -6.18 -49.36
CA ALA A 529 23.78 -5.79 -48.85
C ALA A 529 23.67 -4.74 -47.74
N THR A 530 22.90 -3.67 -47.95
CA THR A 530 22.69 -2.64 -46.93
C THR A 530 21.99 -3.19 -45.69
N VAL A 531 20.94 -3.99 -45.85
CA VAL A 531 20.23 -4.61 -44.73
C VAL A 531 21.14 -5.56 -43.94
N GLU A 532 21.99 -6.33 -44.63
CA GLU A 532 22.94 -7.26 -44.02
C GLU A 532 24.04 -6.55 -43.24
N ASP A 533 24.53 -5.40 -43.73
CA ASP A 533 25.50 -4.55 -43.03
C ASP A 533 24.92 -4.05 -41.70
N TYR A 534 23.73 -3.44 -41.73
CA TYR A 534 23.04 -3.01 -40.50
C TYR A 534 22.74 -4.18 -39.56
N LEU A 535 22.36 -5.34 -40.09
CA LEU A 535 22.12 -6.51 -39.26
C LEU A 535 23.42 -7.00 -38.60
N GLY A 536 24.57 -6.93 -39.27
CA GLY A 536 25.88 -7.20 -38.69
C GLY A 536 26.16 -6.29 -37.49
N ASP A 537 25.99 -4.98 -37.65
CA ASP A 537 26.16 -4.02 -36.55
C ASP A 537 25.22 -4.33 -35.38
N THR A 538 23.95 -4.65 -35.66
CA THR A 538 23.00 -5.02 -34.60
C THR A 538 23.34 -6.33 -33.91
N GLU A 539 23.93 -7.31 -34.61
CA GLU A 539 24.40 -8.57 -34.01
C GLU A 539 25.58 -8.32 -33.07
N ASP A 540 26.47 -7.41 -33.44
CA ASP A 540 27.61 -7.02 -32.61
C ASP A 540 27.18 -6.24 -31.38
N TRP A 541 26.19 -5.34 -31.50
CA TRP A 541 25.78 -4.47 -30.40
C TRP A 541 24.63 -4.99 -29.53
N LEU A 542 23.78 -5.88 -30.04
CA LEU A 542 22.66 -6.45 -29.27
C LEU A 542 23.05 -7.74 -28.56
N THR A 543 22.41 -7.97 -27.42
CA THR A 543 22.46 -9.28 -26.77
C THR A 543 21.83 -10.35 -27.67
N ALA A 544 22.41 -11.57 -27.66
CA ALA A 544 21.97 -12.68 -28.52
C ALA A 544 20.47 -13.00 -28.36
N GLU A 545 19.94 -12.85 -27.15
CA GLU A 545 18.53 -13.09 -26.85
C GLU A 545 17.57 -12.10 -27.53
N VAL A 546 18.06 -10.93 -27.95
CA VAL A 546 17.27 -9.85 -28.53
C VAL A 546 17.54 -9.66 -30.02
N ALA A 547 18.77 -9.91 -30.47
CA ALA A 547 19.18 -9.76 -31.86
C ALA A 547 18.22 -10.45 -32.84
N GLY A 548 17.91 -11.73 -32.63
CA GLY A 548 16.97 -12.46 -33.49
C GLY A 548 15.57 -11.85 -33.52
N SER A 549 15.11 -11.27 -32.40
CA SER A 549 13.81 -10.58 -32.34
C SER A 549 13.82 -9.27 -33.11
N VAL A 550 14.96 -8.60 -33.24
CA VAL A 550 15.14 -7.39 -34.06
C VAL A 550 15.15 -7.77 -35.54
N THR A 551 15.92 -8.80 -35.93
CA THR A 551 15.94 -9.33 -37.29
C THR A 551 14.55 -9.72 -37.76
N GLU A 552 13.79 -10.43 -36.91
CA GLU A 552 12.40 -10.80 -37.17
C GLU A 552 11.48 -9.61 -37.40
N THR A 553 11.67 -8.52 -36.65
CA THR A 553 10.87 -7.30 -36.77
C THR A 553 11.22 -6.56 -38.07
N LEU A 554 12.52 -6.40 -38.34
CA LEU A 554 13.01 -5.78 -39.57
C LEU A 554 12.51 -6.52 -40.81
N PHE A 555 12.60 -7.86 -40.79
CA PHE A 555 12.17 -8.65 -41.93
C PHE A 555 10.68 -8.52 -42.21
N GLU A 556 9.83 -8.52 -41.17
CA GLU A 556 8.40 -8.28 -41.35
C GLU A 556 8.12 -6.92 -42.01
N TYR A 557 8.78 -5.85 -41.55
CA TYR A 557 8.64 -4.50 -42.13
C TYR A 557 9.18 -4.44 -43.57
N LEU A 558 10.30 -5.10 -43.85
CA LEU A 558 10.87 -5.18 -45.19
C LEU A 558 9.91 -5.87 -46.17
N ILE A 559 9.30 -6.98 -45.76
CA ILE A 559 8.31 -7.70 -46.57
C ILE A 559 7.09 -6.84 -46.87
N GLU A 560 6.56 -6.15 -45.87
CA GLU A 560 5.44 -5.20 -46.06
C GLU A 560 5.82 -4.08 -47.02
N LEU A 561 7.02 -3.52 -46.86
CA LEU A 561 7.52 -2.44 -47.70
C LEU A 561 7.64 -2.88 -49.17
N LEU A 562 8.27 -4.02 -49.43
CA LEU A 562 8.41 -4.57 -50.79
C LEU A 562 7.05 -4.81 -51.46
N PHE A 563 6.10 -5.37 -50.71
CA PHE A 563 4.73 -5.55 -51.21
C PHE A 563 4.10 -4.20 -51.60
N ILE A 564 4.20 -3.20 -50.72
CA ILE A 564 3.63 -1.86 -50.96
C ILE A 564 4.31 -1.18 -52.15
N LEU A 565 5.64 -1.25 -52.26
CA LEU A 565 6.39 -0.69 -53.37
C LEU A 565 5.91 -1.28 -54.70
N PHE A 566 5.73 -2.60 -54.78
CA PHE A 566 5.22 -3.26 -55.99
C PHE A 566 3.88 -2.65 -56.40
N THR A 567 2.93 -2.60 -55.47
CA THR A 567 1.59 -2.09 -55.76
C THR A 567 1.53 -0.60 -56.08
N LYS A 568 2.57 0.17 -55.76
CA LYS A 568 2.64 1.61 -56.07
C LYS A 568 3.37 1.91 -57.38
N GLN A 569 4.40 1.13 -57.69
CA GLN A 569 5.33 1.42 -58.79
C GLN A 569 5.09 0.54 -60.02
N ALA A 570 4.59 -0.68 -59.84
CA ALA A 570 4.37 -1.60 -60.95
C ALA A 570 3.20 -1.11 -61.82
N SER A 571 3.51 -0.65 -63.03
CA SER A 571 2.52 -0.23 -64.02
C SER A 571 2.15 -1.34 -65.00
N VAL A 572 3.05 -2.31 -65.21
CA VAL A 572 2.90 -3.42 -66.15
C VAL A 572 3.57 -4.67 -65.55
N VAL A 573 2.87 -5.79 -65.59
CA VAL A 573 3.44 -7.13 -65.32
C VAL A 573 4.09 -7.67 -66.59
N ALA A 574 5.42 -7.78 -66.57
CA ALA A 574 6.20 -8.32 -67.68
C ALA A 574 6.36 -9.86 -67.56
N PRO A 575 6.72 -10.57 -68.64
CA PRO A 575 6.88 -12.03 -68.59
C PRO A 575 7.91 -12.53 -67.57
N HIS A 576 8.96 -11.74 -67.29
CA HIS A 576 9.99 -12.09 -66.32
C HIS A 576 9.59 -11.77 -64.86
N THR A 577 8.50 -11.01 -64.62
CA THR A 577 8.11 -10.51 -63.29
C THR A 577 7.92 -11.65 -62.29
N ALA A 578 7.21 -12.72 -62.69
CA ALA A 578 6.96 -13.87 -61.82
C ALA A 578 8.26 -14.59 -61.39
N ALA A 579 9.15 -14.86 -62.35
CA ALA A 579 10.42 -15.51 -62.08
C ALA A 579 11.36 -14.65 -61.22
N ARG A 580 11.35 -13.33 -61.43
CA ARG A 580 12.12 -12.38 -60.62
C ARG A 580 11.61 -12.30 -59.18
N LEU A 581 10.29 -12.21 -58.98
CA LEU A 581 9.68 -12.27 -57.64
C LEU A 581 10.06 -13.55 -56.90
N GLU A 582 10.02 -14.71 -57.57
CA GLU A 582 10.44 -15.98 -56.96
C GLU A 582 11.94 -16.00 -56.60
N ALA A 583 12.79 -15.41 -57.44
CA ALA A 583 14.22 -15.28 -57.14
C ALA A 583 14.47 -14.35 -55.94
N ASP A 584 13.73 -13.26 -55.83
CA ASP A 584 13.77 -12.33 -54.70
C ASP A 584 13.31 -13.00 -53.39
N GLU A 585 12.20 -13.77 -53.44
CA GLU A 585 11.69 -14.56 -52.32
C GLU A 585 12.75 -15.52 -51.77
N ARG A 586 13.47 -16.21 -52.67
CA ARG A 586 14.57 -17.12 -52.30
C ARG A 586 15.75 -16.38 -51.70
N ALA A 587 16.17 -15.25 -52.29
CA ALA A 587 17.29 -14.46 -51.79
C ALA A 587 17.01 -13.91 -50.38
N LEU A 588 15.83 -13.33 -50.17
CA LEU A 588 15.37 -12.84 -48.86
C LEU A 588 15.33 -13.95 -47.81
N THR A 589 14.77 -15.11 -48.17
CA THR A 589 14.68 -16.25 -47.25
C THR A 589 16.06 -16.78 -46.87
N GLN A 590 16.98 -16.89 -47.85
CA GLN A 590 18.35 -17.36 -47.61
C GLN A 590 19.13 -16.40 -46.71
N SER A 591 19.09 -15.10 -47.00
CA SER A 591 19.74 -14.06 -46.21
C SER A 591 19.27 -14.07 -44.75
N MET A 592 17.95 -14.08 -44.53
CA MET A 592 17.38 -14.02 -43.18
C MET A 592 17.56 -15.32 -42.40
N SER A 593 17.60 -16.48 -43.06
CA SER A 593 17.77 -17.77 -42.40
C SER A 593 19.15 -17.96 -41.75
N VAL A 594 20.11 -17.06 -42.01
CA VAL A 594 21.39 -17.02 -41.28
C VAL A 594 21.19 -16.52 -39.85
N ARG A 595 20.20 -15.65 -39.62
CA ARG A 595 20.03 -14.87 -38.38
C ARG A 595 18.73 -15.17 -37.64
N MET A 596 17.79 -15.86 -38.27
CA MET A 596 16.55 -16.37 -37.66
C MET A 596 16.25 -17.79 -38.13
N SER A 597 15.32 -18.48 -37.45
CA SER A 597 14.96 -19.84 -37.87
C SER A 597 14.30 -19.85 -39.24
N THR A 598 14.62 -20.86 -40.05
CA THR A 598 14.09 -21.00 -41.41
C THR A 598 12.56 -21.01 -41.45
N ASN A 599 11.90 -21.65 -40.47
CA ASN A 599 10.44 -21.64 -40.37
C ASN A 599 9.87 -20.23 -40.15
N LYS A 600 10.55 -19.40 -39.36
CA LYS A 600 10.16 -18.00 -39.12
C LYS A 600 10.36 -17.13 -40.35
N ALA A 601 11.42 -17.39 -41.12
CA ALA A 601 11.66 -16.71 -42.40
C ALA A 601 10.58 -17.09 -43.44
N ILE A 602 10.28 -18.39 -43.58
CA ILE A 602 9.24 -18.90 -44.49
C ILE A 602 7.86 -18.35 -44.11
N GLY A 603 7.52 -18.27 -42.82
CA GLY A 603 6.25 -17.70 -42.39
C GLY A 603 6.08 -16.24 -42.80
N ARG A 604 7.16 -15.44 -42.75
CA ARG A 604 7.13 -14.02 -43.10
C ARG A 604 7.14 -13.77 -44.61
N ILE A 605 7.87 -14.56 -45.39
CA ILE A 605 7.93 -14.40 -46.86
C ILE A 605 6.59 -14.73 -47.55
N ALA A 606 5.68 -15.43 -46.85
CA ALA A 606 4.37 -15.83 -47.36
C ALA A 606 3.59 -14.66 -48.00
N ARG A 607 3.72 -13.43 -47.48
CA ARG A 607 3.03 -12.26 -48.05
C ARG A 607 3.53 -11.93 -49.47
N LEU A 608 4.84 -12.03 -49.74
CA LEU A 608 5.37 -11.87 -51.10
C LEU A 608 5.05 -13.07 -51.99
N GLN A 609 4.99 -14.28 -51.44
CA GLN A 609 4.54 -15.46 -52.18
C GLN A 609 3.09 -15.30 -52.65
N ASN A 610 2.22 -14.76 -51.80
CA ASN A 610 0.84 -14.43 -52.16
C ASN A 610 0.77 -13.32 -53.23
N LEU A 611 1.65 -12.31 -53.17
CA LEU A 611 1.77 -11.31 -54.23
C LEU A 611 2.12 -11.97 -55.58
N ARG A 612 3.11 -12.85 -55.59
CA ARG A 612 3.46 -13.61 -56.80
C ARG A 612 2.31 -14.49 -57.26
N GLY A 613 1.56 -15.11 -56.36
CA GLY A 613 0.33 -15.84 -56.66
C GLY A 613 -0.70 -14.98 -57.42
N LEU A 614 -0.97 -13.77 -56.93
CA LEU A 614 -1.85 -12.79 -57.59
C LEU A 614 -1.35 -12.40 -59.00
N VAL A 615 -0.04 -12.19 -59.14
CA VAL A 615 0.61 -11.88 -60.42
C VAL A 615 0.49 -13.06 -61.41
N CYS A 616 0.63 -14.30 -60.93
CA CYS A 616 0.64 -15.50 -61.75
C CYS A 616 -0.74 -16.11 -62.01
N ALA A 617 -1.80 -15.62 -61.34
CA ALA A 617 -3.12 -16.25 -61.40
C ALA A 617 -3.64 -16.34 -62.84
N ALA A 618 -3.87 -17.56 -63.34
CA ALA A 618 -4.24 -17.79 -64.74
C ALA A 618 -5.70 -17.43 -65.08
N SER A 619 -6.54 -17.16 -64.08
CA SER A 619 -7.96 -16.85 -64.25
C SER A 619 -8.48 -15.92 -63.14
N PRO A 620 -9.63 -15.27 -63.34
CA PRO A 620 -10.31 -14.52 -62.29
C PRO A 620 -10.57 -15.32 -61.01
N ASP A 621 -10.90 -16.61 -61.14
CA ASP A 621 -11.17 -17.48 -59.99
C ASP A 621 -9.89 -17.75 -59.18
N ALA A 622 -8.79 -18.03 -59.88
CA ALA A 622 -7.48 -18.21 -59.24
C ALA A 622 -7.03 -16.92 -58.54
N PHE A 623 -7.27 -15.75 -59.16
CA PHE A 623 -6.91 -14.45 -58.56
C PHE A 623 -7.67 -14.20 -57.26
N VAL A 624 -8.98 -14.43 -57.25
CA VAL A 624 -9.83 -14.28 -56.04
C VAL A 624 -9.40 -15.28 -54.95
N HIS A 625 -9.02 -16.50 -55.33
CA HIS A 625 -8.50 -17.50 -54.38
C HIS A 625 -7.21 -17.03 -53.71
N GLU A 626 -6.21 -16.59 -54.50
CA GLU A 626 -4.93 -16.08 -54.00
C GLU A 626 -5.13 -14.87 -53.08
N TYR A 627 -6.06 -13.98 -53.39
CA TYR A 627 -6.41 -12.87 -52.51
C TYR A 627 -7.03 -13.36 -51.18
N GLY A 628 -7.85 -14.42 -51.22
CA GLY A 628 -8.38 -15.05 -50.02
C GLY A 628 -7.30 -15.65 -49.12
N VAL A 629 -6.23 -16.22 -49.70
CA VAL A 629 -5.05 -16.70 -48.97
C VAL A 629 -4.27 -15.53 -48.39
N LEU A 630 -4.03 -14.47 -49.18
CA LEU A 630 -3.38 -13.24 -48.71
C LEU A 630 -4.10 -12.68 -47.48
N LEU A 631 -5.43 -12.55 -47.50
CA LEU A 631 -6.20 -12.07 -46.35
C LEU A 631 -6.13 -12.99 -45.12
N GLY A 632 -5.83 -14.27 -45.31
CA GLY A 632 -5.54 -15.18 -44.19
C GLY A 632 -4.21 -14.86 -43.51
N ASN A 633 -3.20 -14.49 -44.29
CA ASN A 633 -1.85 -14.19 -43.82
C ASN A 633 -1.64 -12.71 -43.45
N TRP A 634 -2.45 -11.81 -44.03
CA TRP A 634 -2.40 -10.37 -43.83
C TRP A 634 -3.82 -9.76 -43.98
N PRO A 635 -4.64 -9.81 -42.91
CA PRO A 635 -6.01 -9.28 -42.93
C PRO A 635 -6.10 -7.78 -43.28
N ASP A 636 -5.03 -7.03 -43.01
CA ASP A 636 -4.93 -5.59 -43.24
C ASP A 636 -4.61 -5.22 -44.71
N ALA A 637 -4.35 -6.18 -45.61
CA ALA A 637 -3.91 -5.91 -46.98
C ALA A 637 -4.87 -5.00 -47.78
N GLY A 638 -6.17 -5.04 -47.44
CA GLY A 638 -7.20 -4.23 -48.09
C GLY A 638 -7.39 -4.56 -49.57
N LEU A 639 -8.25 -3.80 -50.25
CA LEU A 639 -8.60 -4.03 -51.66
C LEU A 639 -7.79 -3.14 -52.62
N ASP A 640 -7.23 -2.03 -52.14
CA ASP A 640 -6.43 -1.13 -52.97
C ASP A 640 -5.21 -1.84 -53.56
N CYS A 641 -4.60 -2.76 -52.80
CA CYS A 641 -3.46 -3.53 -53.26
C CYS A 641 -3.79 -4.44 -54.44
N VAL A 642 -4.91 -5.17 -54.39
CA VAL A 642 -5.33 -6.06 -55.50
C VAL A 642 -5.88 -5.28 -56.69
N ALA A 643 -6.49 -4.12 -56.47
CA ALA A 643 -6.85 -3.21 -57.55
C ALA A 643 -5.60 -2.75 -58.32
N ALA A 644 -4.52 -2.43 -57.62
CA ALA A 644 -3.25 -2.07 -58.25
C ALA A 644 -2.64 -3.23 -59.04
N VAL A 645 -2.60 -4.43 -58.47
CA VAL A 645 -2.10 -5.63 -59.18
C VAL A 645 -2.93 -5.92 -60.44
N LEU A 646 -4.27 -5.86 -60.36
CA LEU A 646 -5.15 -6.02 -61.53
C LEU A 646 -4.92 -4.95 -62.59
N SER A 647 -4.65 -3.70 -62.18
CA SER A 647 -4.37 -2.61 -63.12
C SER A 647 -3.02 -2.78 -63.83
N ALA A 648 -2.03 -3.39 -63.17
CA ALA A 648 -0.73 -3.68 -63.77
C ALA A 648 -0.77 -4.88 -64.73
N ARG A 649 -1.81 -5.72 -64.64
CA ARG A 649 -1.98 -6.89 -65.51
C ARG A 649 -2.54 -6.50 -66.87
N GLY A 650 -1.77 -6.79 -67.92
CA GLY A 650 -2.16 -6.52 -69.31
C GLY A 650 -3.02 -7.60 -69.96
N ASP A 651 -3.17 -8.75 -69.31
CA ASP A 651 -3.88 -9.93 -69.82
C ASP A 651 -5.38 -9.94 -69.47
N PHE A 652 -5.82 -9.11 -68.53
CA PHE A 652 -7.22 -8.94 -68.16
C PHE A 652 -7.77 -7.69 -68.84
N ASP A 653 -8.93 -7.80 -69.49
CA ASP A 653 -9.62 -6.61 -69.98
C ASP A 653 -10.24 -5.80 -68.81
N LYS A 654 -10.62 -4.55 -69.09
CA LYS A 654 -11.17 -3.64 -68.05
C LYS A 654 -12.50 -4.12 -67.47
N ALA A 655 -13.26 -4.95 -68.18
CA ALA A 655 -14.52 -5.49 -67.69
C ALA A 655 -14.27 -6.65 -66.71
N THR A 656 -13.41 -7.59 -67.09
CA THR A 656 -12.99 -8.73 -66.26
C THR A 656 -12.27 -8.26 -65.01
N SER A 657 -11.39 -7.26 -65.12
CA SER A 657 -10.70 -6.68 -63.96
C SER A 657 -11.69 -6.10 -62.93
N ARG A 658 -12.70 -5.35 -63.39
CA ARG A 658 -13.73 -4.79 -62.49
C ARG A 658 -14.59 -5.89 -61.85
N ALA A 659 -15.00 -6.89 -62.61
CA ALA A 659 -15.78 -8.02 -62.09
C ALA A 659 -14.97 -8.84 -61.06
N THR A 660 -13.68 -9.06 -61.32
CA THR A 660 -12.76 -9.75 -60.40
C THR A 660 -12.56 -8.96 -59.11
N LEU A 661 -12.41 -7.64 -59.20
CA LEU A 661 -12.27 -6.77 -58.04
C LEU A 661 -13.52 -6.78 -57.14
N GLU A 662 -14.72 -6.78 -57.72
CA GLU A 662 -15.97 -6.87 -56.94
C GLU A 662 -16.07 -8.22 -56.21
N ARG A 663 -15.63 -9.31 -56.84
CA ARG A 663 -15.55 -10.62 -56.16
C ARG A 663 -14.53 -10.64 -55.03
N CYS A 664 -13.37 -9.99 -55.21
CA CYS A 664 -12.40 -9.80 -54.13
C CYS A 664 -13.01 -9.00 -52.98
N ARG A 665 -13.87 -8.03 -53.28
CA ARG A 665 -14.57 -7.24 -52.26
C ARG A 665 -15.50 -8.08 -51.42
N ASP A 666 -16.28 -8.97 -52.02
CA ASP A 666 -17.14 -9.88 -51.28
C ASP A 666 -16.33 -10.80 -50.36
N VAL A 667 -15.19 -11.32 -50.82
CA VAL A 667 -14.27 -12.13 -49.99
C VAL A 667 -13.70 -11.32 -48.83
N CYS A 668 -13.27 -10.08 -49.07
CA CYS A 668 -12.75 -9.17 -48.05
C CYS A 668 -13.78 -8.90 -46.95
N ILE A 669 -15.01 -8.54 -47.33
CA ILE A 669 -16.12 -8.30 -46.40
C ILE A 669 -16.41 -9.56 -45.58
N THR A 670 -16.46 -10.72 -46.25
CA THR A 670 -16.74 -12.00 -45.58
C THR A 670 -15.67 -12.35 -44.54
N LYS A 671 -14.39 -12.15 -44.87
CA LYS A 671 -13.27 -12.40 -43.97
C LYS A 671 -13.24 -11.42 -42.80
N LEU A 672 -13.45 -10.13 -43.05
CA LEU A 672 -13.47 -9.11 -42.00
C LEU A 672 -14.65 -9.31 -41.04
N ALA A 673 -15.84 -9.67 -41.54
CA ALA A 673 -16.98 -10.02 -40.70
C ALA A 673 -16.66 -11.22 -39.80
N ALA A 674 -16.00 -12.26 -40.33
CA ALA A 674 -15.59 -13.42 -39.54
C ALA A 674 -14.58 -13.07 -38.43
N ILE A 675 -13.63 -12.17 -38.69
CA ILE A 675 -12.65 -11.70 -37.69
C ILE A 675 -13.34 -10.88 -36.59
N ALA A 676 -14.34 -10.08 -36.94
CA ALA A 676 -15.12 -9.27 -35.99
C ALA A 676 -16.18 -10.06 -35.21
N GLY A 677 -16.37 -11.36 -35.50
CA GLY A 677 -17.45 -12.17 -34.91
C GLY A 677 -18.86 -11.83 -35.43
N GLU A 678 -18.96 -11.11 -36.55
CA GLU A 678 -20.23 -10.71 -37.17
C GLU A 678 -20.63 -11.68 -38.30
N ARG A 679 -21.94 -11.87 -38.53
CA ARG A 679 -22.41 -12.68 -39.68
C ARG A 679 -22.30 -11.87 -40.98
N PRO A 680 -21.65 -12.39 -42.04
CA PRO A 680 -21.56 -11.69 -43.31
C PRO A 680 -22.94 -11.58 -43.98
N SER A 681 -23.39 -10.37 -44.32
CA SER A 681 -24.62 -10.15 -45.08
C SER A 681 -24.37 -10.27 -46.58
N VAL A 682 -24.14 -11.49 -47.06
CA VAL A 682 -24.15 -11.78 -48.51
C VAL A 682 -25.61 -12.07 -48.89
N GLY A 683 -26.21 -11.19 -49.69
CA GLY A 683 -27.60 -11.31 -50.11
C GLY A 683 -27.86 -12.54 -50.96
N VAL A 684 -28.42 -13.60 -50.36
CA VAL A 684 -29.05 -14.72 -51.07
C VAL A 684 -30.56 -14.55 -50.98
N SER A 685 -31.19 -14.07 -52.07
CA SER A 685 -32.65 -14.13 -52.19
C SER A 685 -33.05 -15.49 -52.77
N ALA A 686 -33.63 -16.35 -51.94
CA ALA A 686 -34.42 -17.50 -52.38
C ALA A 686 -35.69 -17.02 -53.08
N ALA A 687 -36.05 -17.72 -54.16
CA ALA A 687 -37.08 -17.36 -55.11
C ALA A 687 -38.52 -17.37 -54.55
N THR A 688 -39.31 -16.34 -54.90
CA THR A 688 -40.71 -16.53 -55.36
C THR A 688 -41.28 -15.28 -56.03
N SER A 689 -41.89 -15.49 -57.21
CA SER A 689 -42.95 -14.70 -57.87
C SER A 689 -42.62 -13.41 -58.66
N VAL A 690 -42.48 -13.59 -59.98
CA VAL A 690 -43.03 -12.85 -61.13
C VAL A 690 -43.44 -11.36 -60.97
N LYS A 691 -42.70 -10.46 -61.65
CA LYS A 691 -43.23 -9.58 -62.74
C LYS A 691 -42.10 -8.80 -63.44
N ARG A 692 -42.17 -8.75 -64.77
CA ARG A 692 -41.32 -7.96 -65.68
C ARG A 692 -41.60 -6.46 -65.55
N SER A 693 -40.54 -5.65 -65.43
CA SER A 693 -40.37 -4.41 -66.19
C SER A 693 -38.92 -3.93 -66.16
N ASN A 694 -38.44 -3.48 -67.33
CA ASN A 694 -37.11 -2.89 -67.54
C ASN A 694 -36.94 -1.62 -66.71
N ALA A 695 -35.82 -1.50 -65.99
CA ALA A 695 -35.15 -0.23 -65.71
C ALA A 695 -33.75 -0.48 -65.13
N SER A 696 -32.77 0.26 -65.64
CA SER A 696 -31.42 0.38 -65.11
C SER A 696 -31.39 0.65 -63.60
N GLY A 697 -30.65 -0.14 -62.83
CA GLY A 697 -30.43 0.13 -61.42
C GLY A 697 -29.51 -0.90 -60.76
N HIS A 698 -28.20 -0.66 -60.81
CA HIS A 698 -27.26 -1.33 -59.91
C HIS A 698 -27.55 -0.86 -58.48
N ARG A 699 -28.20 -1.69 -57.67
CA ARG A 699 -28.44 -1.43 -56.24
C ARG A 699 -27.16 -1.73 -55.45
N ARG A 700 -26.61 -0.68 -54.81
CA ARG A 700 -25.59 -0.76 -53.76
C ARG A 700 -26.07 -1.69 -52.64
N THR A 701 -25.25 -2.67 -52.28
CA THR A 701 -25.41 -3.49 -51.08
C THR A 701 -25.04 -2.67 -49.84
N GLY A 702 -25.97 -2.58 -48.88
CA GLY A 702 -25.75 -1.93 -47.59
C GLY A 702 -25.14 -2.92 -46.60
N SER A 703 -23.83 -2.83 -46.38
CA SER A 703 -23.11 -3.43 -45.26
C SER A 703 -22.82 -2.33 -44.24
N SER A 704 -23.02 -2.61 -42.94
CA SER A 704 -22.65 -1.74 -41.82
C SER A 704 -21.12 -1.68 -41.59
N VAL A 705 -20.36 -2.60 -42.18
CA VAL A 705 -18.90 -2.62 -42.13
C VAL A 705 -18.36 -1.68 -43.21
N SER A 706 -17.89 -0.51 -42.80
CA SER A 706 -17.35 0.51 -43.71
C SER A 706 -15.95 0.14 -44.19
N TYR A 707 -15.83 -0.16 -45.48
CA TYR A 707 -14.58 -0.39 -46.20
C TYR A 707 -13.49 0.68 -45.96
N SER A 708 -13.89 1.93 -45.73
CA SER A 708 -12.96 3.06 -45.56
C SER A 708 -12.18 3.06 -44.23
N ALA A 709 -12.61 2.29 -43.23
CA ALA A 709 -11.94 2.24 -41.93
C ALA A 709 -10.67 1.37 -41.96
N PHE A 710 -10.67 0.30 -42.77
CA PHE A 710 -9.58 -0.68 -42.85
C PHE A 710 -8.49 -0.29 -43.88
N ASN A 711 -8.85 0.50 -44.87
CA ASN A 711 -8.01 0.85 -46.02
C ASN A 711 -7.00 2.00 -45.76
N ARG A 712 -6.72 2.34 -44.49
CA ARG A 712 -5.94 3.54 -44.12
C ARG A 712 -4.43 3.33 -44.18
N ARG A 713 -3.92 2.19 -43.74
CA ARG A 713 -2.47 1.89 -43.71
C ARG A 713 -1.78 2.00 -45.07
N PHE A 714 -2.47 1.60 -46.13
CA PHE A 714 -1.93 1.60 -47.49
C PHE A 714 -1.75 3.03 -48.06
N LYS A 715 -2.65 3.95 -47.69
CA LYS A 715 -2.61 5.36 -48.06
C LYS A 715 -1.54 6.16 -47.31
N ASP A 716 -1.17 5.67 -46.13
CA ASP A 716 -0.25 6.34 -45.22
C ASP A 716 1.24 6.17 -45.59
N PHE A 717 1.60 5.21 -46.44
CA PHE A 717 2.96 5.12 -47.00
C PHE A 717 3.17 6.15 -48.14
N GLY A 718 3.38 7.42 -47.84
CA GLY A 718 3.81 8.40 -48.86
C GLY A 718 5.17 8.02 -49.45
N LEU A 719 5.25 7.79 -50.76
CA LEU A 719 6.52 7.91 -51.48
C LEU A 719 6.67 9.40 -51.81
N SER A 720 7.82 9.99 -51.49
CA SER A 720 8.15 11.38 -51.78
C SER A 720 8.24 11.63 -53.28
#